data_AF-A0AAD9IKP5-F1
#
_entry.id   AF-A0AAD9IKP5-F1
#
_cell.length_a   1.000
_cell.length_b   1.000
_cell.length_c   1.000
_cell.angle_alpha   90.00
_cell.angle_beta   90.00
_cell.angle_gamma   90.00
#
_symmetry.space_group_name_H-M   'P 1'
#
loop_
_entity.id
_entity.type
_entity.pdbx_description
1 polymer ?
#
loop_
_entity_poly.entity_id
_entity_poly.type
_entity_poly.pdbx_seq_one_letter_code
_entity_poly.pdbx_strand_id
1 'polypeptide(L)'
;MSRRHSARGPPGLWWLALLGLAAALVAAQSCSGINVKQNGAAGNGSKDDTAAFVGMNAASGVGVIYMPRGTYLITRSITLNKPIIADPGAVFQLPSGVVLTLGAQPEHPMSRFFQGGGTVQFAAGTLRAYPEWWGAAGDGKTDDFAEIQAAYNSLVAAESAMLYFSNKVYAISAQLVLTTKVTIMSEDGATLLSINGATRGVLVPAGGFPHKVVLPTLQGFQDYCINLAATSLAMIQLQDLVSCGDAIRVTVAPGSGTYTALDNTIWFDKATNCARVVVFRANKNCNGPSCIIQGNQFIGNSVAGSTGSATAGVVAQFFDGPTRNVPAWDSNQFNFGGITPPASNANYAVVRAVPLSNRNVVKLGTVGALPPGGTVFDGQHNLGQFSINIKSRLAEGTFGLSGQLNLVEFSGMTTPASSQTVIGAMTKSNSKASFNGGKALVGNFFSLSAAPSTDWPAGTSRVFYIYHQMATGYLYQVKCGGPTMQATGLPPLACTQVQDNSQAGTMVPYEVQVTLINMSGTTIKAGKATPFTLAVATLGNVPTCYLADLDAITASLAVPSPPRVPDTSSGDGDNGLLNYEQSVLGTQVVVSVLRELANQTFRALSGASALSASSLADIVDSESDLYGEDDEWLSVSTLDVNRTIVPSAVVKPPPPRPRPPPPSPKYLKTSPPPPPTLYTPLKRQRIYQLPPGHIGRPTMLSSIVTGCPATYLVTKQGAKGDGTTDNSAAFLAAVAASYPILYLPPGVFRISRSITINKPLVAGLGTSISVDSGVTLTLGSQAYRQPRTGDPFFVGAGRVTFSKSVEVHPDWWMANGYADSTGLQLAGDSCGAACNVILTRIFYIVNAWRGVIFRPGTYTRPFVVPSVRHFDDWCIKVQGGVTGVNIQVGTLSYCEQGLVFDTTTSSGTAIRSAVLGHVSAAQTNRYTVVFRTGGSGHLISGCSVRINFALTPGFTAPAASSSVVDFQGAPATFQNNVITLQAYDPAQPVLATRAVLLSNGMAAPAPNVQISVDTWLGGLVAPGRIITGAYRRLGALLNVAGGMSASTYFAMTADSASFVSLGTYGSAGTQTALSTSQALSAFNGGAPTLSNMNWYYATVTSAWPAGAKRTFYLYSVFMQTGVTPAQMRCQYARWSNPGVVCVALNTLNSQSNGLASVTLQNASPSPVAAGQRIYVGIQVGP
;
A
#
# COMPACT_ATOMS: atom_id res chain seq x y z
N MET A 1 70.60 -38.56 25.82
CA MET A 1 71.86 -39.01 25.20
C MET A 1 72.21 -38.08 24.03
N SER A 2 73.50 -38.04 23.63
CA SER A 2 74.05 -37.29 22.48
C SER A 2 73.97 -35.74 22.53
N ARG A 3 74.67 -35.06 21.59
CA ARG A 3 75.00 -33.63 21.58
C ARG A 3 75.03 -33.02 20.17
N ARG A 4 74.79 -31.70 20.08
CA ARG A 4 75.42 -30.62 19.25
C ARG A 4 74.32 -29.61 18.83
N HIS A 5 74.44 -28.27 18.93
CA HIS A 5 75.50 -27.32 18.52
C HIS A 5 75.60 -27.15 16.99
N SER A 6 75.65 -25.93 16.41
CA SER A 6 75.67 -24.58 17.03
C SER A 6 75.29 -23.41 16.08
N ALA A 7 75.03 -22.26 16.71
CA ALA A 7 75.41 -20.89 16.30
C ALA A 7 74.63 -20.15 15.20
N ARG A 8 74.92 -18.84 15.13
CA ARG A 8 74.20 -17.79 14.37
C ARG A 8 75.05 -17.25 13.21
N GLY A 9 74.40 -16.83 12.12
CA GLY A 9 74.91 -15.84 11.17
C GLY A 9 74.09 -14.53 11.25
N PRO A 10 74.63 -13.37 10.82
CA PRO A 10 73.98 -12.07 10.99
C PRO A 10 72.95 -11.74 9.88
N PRO A 11 71.93 -10.90 10.16
CA PRO A 11 70.94 -10.49 9.17
C PRO A 11 71.39 -9.25 8.37
N GLY A 12 71.39 -9.34 7.05
CA GLY A 12 71.63 -8.17 6.19
C GLY A 12 71.55 -8.46 4.69
N LEU A 13 70.41 -8.14 4.07
CA LEU A 13 70.23 -7.81 2.63
C LEU A 13 68.75 -7.56 2.27
N TRP A 14 67.82 -8.26 2.92
CA TRP A 14 66.39 -8.30 2.54
C TRP A 14 65.58 -7.00 2.79
N TRP A 15 66.11 -6.03 3.53
CA TRP A 15 65.38 -4.78 3.86
C TRP A 15 65.40 -3.71 2.76
N LEU A 16 66.35 -3.76 1.82
CA LEU A 16 66.45 -2.73 0.76
C LEU A 16 65.45 -2.93 -0.38
N ALA A 17 64.99 -4.16 -0.65
CA ALA A 17 63.99 -4.44 -1.69
C ALA A 17 62.58 -3.94 -1.31
N LEU A 18 62.20 -4.06 -0.03
CA LEU A 18 60.87 -3.70 0.47
C LEU A 18 60.63 -2.19 0.58
N LEU A 19 61.69 -1.39 0.76
CA LEU A 19 61.61 0.07 0.71
C LEU A 19 61.38 0.62 -0.70
N GLY A 20 61.65 -0.16 -1.76
CA GLY A 20 61.53 0.26 -3.15
C GLY A 20 60.09 0.42 -3.67
N LEU A 21 59.09 -0.25 -3.07
CA LEU A 21 57.68 -0.17 -3.50
C LEU A 21 56.78 0.63 -2.55
N ALA A 22 57.18 0.82 -1.29
CA ALA A 22 56.36 1.54 -0.30
C ALA A 22 56.39 3.08 -0.46
N ALA A 23 57.28 3.60 -1.31
CA ALA A 23 57.54 5.04 -1.47
C ALA A 23 57.09 5.60 -2.84
N ALA A 24 55.95 5.14 -3.36
CA ALA A 24 55.25 5.87 -4.41
C ALA A 24 54.74 7.20 -3.83
N LEU A 25 55.53 8.27 -3.93
CA LEU A 25 55.17 9.59 -3.39
C LEU A 25 53.81 10.04 -3.94
N VAL A 26 52.83 10.20 -3.05
CA VAL A 26 51.61 10.96 -3.32
C VAL A 26 51.99 12.44 -3.39
N ALA A 27 52.57 12.84 -4.53
CA ALA A 27 52.94 14.21 -4.81
C ALA A 27 51.67 15.07 -4.76
N ALA A 28 51.59 15.97 -3.78
CA ALA A 28 50.40 16.78 -3.54
C ALA A 28 50.05 17.60 -4.81
N GLN A 29 48.87 17.34 -5.37
CA GLN A 29 48.45 17.92 -6.65
C GLN A 29 48.57 19.44 -6.68
N SER A 30 49.42 19.97 -7.55
CA SER A 30 49.46 21.41 -7.88
C SER A 30 48.27 21.82 -8.75
N CYS A 31 48.00 23.13 -8.86
CA CYS A 31 47.00 23.64 -9.83
C CYS A 31 47.27 23.16 -11.27
N SER A 32 48.55 23.09 -11.67
CA SER A 32 48.94 22.61 -13.00
C SER A 32 48.57 21.15 -13.27
N GLY A 33 48.50 20.30 -12.23
CA GLY A 33 48.10 18.90 -12.39
C GLY A 33 46.59 18.70 -12.62
N ILE A 34 45.74 19.63 -12.19
CA ILE A 34 44.27 19.48 -12.28
C ILE A 34 43.59 20.47 -13.23
N ASN A 35 44.24 21.55 -13.66
CA ASN A 35 43.65 22.53 -14.57
C ASN A 35 43.81 22.11 -16.03
N VAL A 36 42.71 21.90 -16.75
CA VAL A 36 42.73 21.41 -18.14
C VAL A 36 43.42 22.37 -19.12
N LYS A 37 43.40 23.69 -18.89
CA LYS A 37 44.14 24.64 -19.72
C LYS A 37 45.66 24.54 -19.53
N GLN A 38 46.10 24.17 -18.33
CA GLN A 38 47.51 23.90 -18.04
C GLN A 38 47.97 22.52 -18.56
N ASN A 39 47.03 21.70 -19.05
CA ASN A 39 47.26 20.40 -19.70
C ASN A 39 46.95 20.45 -21.21
N GLY A 40 46.98 21.66 -21.82
CA GLY A 40 46.99 21.85 -23.27
C GLY A 40 45.67 22.28 -23.91
N ALA A 41 44.56 22.37 -23.16
CA ALA A 41 43.31 22.91 -23.70
C ALA A 41 43.34 24.44 -23.85
N ALA A 42 42.73 24.96 -24.90
CA ALA A 42 42.50 26.40 -25.08
C ALA A 42 41.21 26.85 -24.37
N GLY A 43 40.12 26.09 -24.48
CA GLY A 43 38.80 26.52 -24.04
C GLY A 43 38.30 27.75 -24.83
N ASN A 44 38.56 27.78 -26.15
CA ASN A 44 38.22 28.89 -27.06
C ASN A 44 37.15 28.57 -28.12
N GLY A 45 36.55 27.39 -28.10
CA GLY A 45 35.49 26.93 -29.01
C GLY A 45 35.94 26.52 -30.41
N SER A 46 37.21 26.76 -30.76
CA SER A 46 37.75 26.56 -32.12
C SER A 46 38.89 25.54 -32.21
N LYS A 47 39.72 25.44 -31.16
CA LYS A 47 40.76 24.41 -31.06
C LYS A 47 40.16 23.14 -30.47
N ASP A 48 40.47 21.99 -31.06
CA ASP A 48 40.20 20.69 -30.45
C ASP A 48 40.95 20.53 -29.12
N ASP A 49 40.18 20.42 -28.03
CA ASP A 49 40.67 20.25 -26.67
C ASP A 49 40.62 18.78 -26.21
N THR A 50 40.15 17.86 -27.05
CA THR A 50 39.94 16.44 -26.69
C THR A 50 41.21 15.75 -26.19
N ALA A 51 42.38 16.10 -26.75
CA ALA A 51 43.65 15.51 -26.33
C ALA A 51 43.98 15.81 -24.85
N ALA A 52 43.67 17.03 -24.37
CA ALA A 52 43.92 17.43 -22.98
C ALA A 52 43.02 16.64 -22.01
N PHE A 53 41.70 16.56 -22.30
CA PHE A 53 40.76 15.81 -21.48
C PHE A 53 41.08 14.30 -21.43
N VAL A 54 41.49 13.70 -22.55
CA VAL A 54 41.91 12.28 -22.59
C VAL A 54 43.18 12.06 -21.75
N GLY A 55 44.19 12.92 -21.89
CA GLY A 55 45.43 12.82 -21.11
C GLY A 55 45.19 12.93 -19.60
N MET A 56 44.39 13.91 -19.17
CA MET A 56 44.03 14.08 -17.76
C MET A 56 43.18 12.93 -17.21
N ASN A 57 42.29 12.36 -18.02
CA ASN A 57 41.47 11.22 -17.62
C ASN A 57 42.31 9.94 -17.41
N ALA A 58 43.34 9.74 -18.23
CA ALA A 58 44.27 8.62 -18.11
C ALA A 58 45.28 8.78 -16.96
N ALA A 59 45.62 10.01 -16.58
CA ALA A 59 46.62 10.28 -15.55
C ALA A 59 46.21 9.74 -14.16
N SER A 60 47.07 8.90 -13.57
CA SER A 60 46.86 8.33 -12.23
C SER A 60 46.86 9.41 -11.14
N GLY A 61 47.80 10.37 -11.22
CA GLY A 61 47.90 11.53 -10.32
C GLY A 61 46.80 12.59 -10.47
N VAL A 62 45.79 12.39 -11.31
CA VAL A 62 44.65 13.30 -11.48
C VAL A 62 43.41 12.71 -10.78
N GLY A 63 43.10 13.18 -9.57
CA GLY A 63 41.88 12.79 -8.84
C GLY A 63 40.59 13.51 -9.27
N VAL A 64 40.74 14.65 -9.96
CA VAL A 64 39.65 15.53 -10.42
C VAL A 64 40.13 16.36 -11.61
N ILE A 65 39.25 16.68 -12.56
CA ILE A 65 39.53 17.61 -13.65
C ILE A 65 38.89 18.96 -13.31
N TYR A 66 39.70 20.00 -13.13
CA TYR A 66 39.24 21.37 -13.01
C TYR A 66 39.19 22.03 -14.40
N MET A 67 38.03 22.59 -14.72
CA MET A 67 37.66 23.13 -16.03
C MET A 67 37.32 24.62 -15.89
N PRO A 68 38.29 25.53 -16.08
CA PRO A 68 38.05 26.97 -15.99
C PRO A 68 37.07 27.48 -17.04
N ARG A 69 36.57 28.71 -16.88
CA ARG A 69 35.68 29.37 -17.87
C ARG A 69 36.27 29.31 -19.30
N GLY A 70 35.42 28.95 -20.26
CA GLY A 70 35.80 28.75 -21.67
C GLY A 70 34.93 27.71 -22.37
N THR A 71 35.01 27.67 -23.70
CA THR A 71 34.28 26.71 -24.54
C THR A 71 35.25 25.66 -25.07
N TYR A 72 35.05 24.39 -24.75
CA TYR A 72 36.00 23.32 -25.03
C TYR A 72 35.45 22.42 -26.13
N LEU A 73 36.03 22.50 -27.33
CA LEU A 73 35.60 21.72 -28.48
C LEU A 73 36.12 20.27 -28.35
N ILE A 74 35.21 19.31 -28.36
CA ILE A 74 35.52 17.88 -28.33
C ILE A 74 35.13 17.28 -29.68
N THR A 75 36.11 16.92 -30.52
CA THR A 75 35.88 16.53 -31.93
C THR A 75 35.58 15.03 -32.13
N ARG A 76 35.86 14.21 -31.12
CA ARG A 76 35.79 12.74 -31.16
C ARG A 76 35.21 12.22 -29.84
N SER A 77 34.48 11.12 -29.90
CA SER A 77 33.79 10.56 -28.73
C SER A 77 34.79 10.11 -27.65
N ILE A 78 34.48 10.40 -26.38
CA ILE A 78 35.35 10.12 -25.23
C ILE A 78 34.54 9.74 -23.98
N THR A 79 35.17 8.99 -23.08
CA THR A 79 34.65 8.70 -21.74
C THR A 79 35.53 9.33 -20.67
N LEU A 80 34.97 10.20 -19.81
CA LEU A 80 35.66 10.83 -18.69
C LEU A 80 35.19 10.20 -17.37
N ASN A 81 36.09 9.46 -16.71
CA ASN A 81 35.85 8.70 -15.48
C ASN A 81 36.27 9.45 -14.21
N LYS A 82 36.97 10.58 -14.35
CA LYS A 82 37.32 11.49 -13.25
C LYS A 82 36.15 12.46 -13.00
N PRO A 83 35.84 12.83 -11.75
CA PRO A 83 34.94 13.96 -11.48
C PRO A 83 35.43 15.24 -12.14
N ILE A 84 34.49 16.09 -12.56
CA ILE A 84 34.78 17.39 -13.19
C ILE A 84 34.25 18.49 -12.28
N ILE A 85 35.07 19.50 -11.99
CA ILE A 85 34.65 20.75 -11.33
C ILE A 85 34.82 21.87 -12.34
N ALA A 86 33.74 22.60 -12.64
CA ALA A 86 33.70 23.54 -13.75
C ALA A 86 33.23 24.93 -13.33
N ASP A 87 33.96 25.97 -13.74
CA ASP A 87 33.63 27.38 -13.46
C ASP A 87 32.30 27.80 -14.14
N PRO A 88 31.62 28.85 -13.65
CA PRO A 88 30.49 29.47 -14.35
C PRO A 88 30.86 29.93 -15.78
N GLY A 89 30.33 29.21 -16.79
CA GLY A 89 30.62 29.45 -18.20
C GLY A 89 31.83 28.66 -18.73
N ALA A 90 32.18 27.56 -18.09
CA ALA A 90 32.85 26.44 -18.74
C ALA A 90 31.80 25.63 -19.53
N VAL A 91 32.04 25.34 -20.82
CA VAL A 91 31.08 24.65 -21.70
C VAL A 91 31.79 23.64 -22.57
N PHE A 92 31.31 22.39 -22.63
CA PHE A 92 31.70 21.42 -23.65
C PHE A 92 30.94 21.69 -24.96
N GLN A 93 31.65 21.81 -26.07
CA GLN A 93 31.09 21.92 -27.41
C GLN A 93 31.28 20.62 -28.17
N LEU A 94 30.17 19.96 -28.51
CA LEU A 94 30.13 18.65 -29.15
C LEU A 94 29.55 18.77 -30.57
N PRO A 95 30.34 18.55 -31.64
CA PRO A 95 29.83 18.39 -33.00
C PRO A 95 28.85 17.21 -33.12
N SER A 96 28.02 17.21 -34.16
CA SER A 96 27.12 16.09 -34.42
C SER A 96 27.89 14.77 -34.63
N GLY A 97 27.34 13.67 -34.12
CA GLY A 97 27.99 12.35 -34.10
C GLY A 97 28.99 12.13 -32.96
N VAL A 98 29.45 13.17 -32.26
CA VAL A 98 30.32 13.02 -31.08
C VAL A 98 29.51 12.63 -29.84
N VAL A 99 30.03 11.69 -29.06
CA VAL A 99 29.46 11.26 -27.77
C VAL A 99 30.43 11.58 -26.63
N LEU A 100 30.00 12.39 -25.67
CA LEU A 100 30.69 12.61 -24.41
C LEU A 100 30.06 11.76 -23.32
N THR A 101 30.73 10.68 -22.91
CA THR A 101 30.31 9.86 -21.78
C THR A 101 30.96 10.36 -20.49
N LEU A 102 30.17 10.71 -19.48
CA LEU A 102 30.63 11.12 -18.16
C LEU A 102 30.37 9.99 -17.15
N GLY A 103 31.46 9.38 -16.67
CA GLY A 103 31.47 8.29 -15.69
C GLY A 103 31.37 8.76 -14.23
N ALA A 104 31.37 10.08 -14.00
CA ALA A 104 31.25 10.69 -12.70
C ALA A 104 30.36 11.94 -12.75
N GLN A 105 29.68 12.21 -11.65
CA GLN A 105 28.93 13.46 -11.43
C GLN A 105 29.83 14.69 -11.70
N PRO A 106 29.47 15.58 -12.64
CA PRO A 106 30.10 16.88 -12.76
C PRO A 106 29.51 17.86 -11.74
N GLU A 107 30.38 18.70 -11.17
CA GLU A 107 30.04 19.84 -10.32
C GLU A 107 30.16 21.11 -11.16
N HIS A 108 29.02 21.57 -11.69
CA HIS A 108 28.88 22.81 -12.46
C HIS A 108 27.59 23.53 -12.02
N PRO A 109 27.54 24.88 -12.01
CA PRO A 109 26.32 25.63 -11.73
C PRO A 109 25.12 25.28 -12.63
N MET A 110 23.94 25.77 -12.24
CA MET A 110 22.71 25.73 -13.06
C MET A 110 22.77 26.77 -14.21
N SER A 111 23.71 26.56 -15.13
CA SER A 111 23.84 27.26 -16.40
C SER A 111 24.37 26.30 -17.48
N ARG A 112 24.31 26.69 -18.76
CA ARG A 112 24.75 25.85 -19.88
C ARG A 112 26.19 25.32 -19.64
N PHE A 113 26.33 24.00 -19.79
CA PHE A 113 27.55 23.20 -19.60
C PHE A 113 27.86 22.35 -20.85
N PHE A 114 26.86 22.08 -21.69
CA PHE A 114 26.94 21.35 -22.95
C PHE A 114 26.34 22.19 -24.09
N GLN A 115 26.93 22.14 -25.29
CA GLN A 115 26.37 22.77 -26.49
C GLN A 115 26.78 22.04 -27.77
N GLY A 116 26.06 22.30 -28.86
CA GLY A 116 26.28 21.66 -30.17
C GLY A 116 25.35 20.47 -30.42
N GLY A 117 25.57 19.76 -31.53
CA GLY A 117 24.71 18.66 -32.00
C GLY A 117 25.14 17.26 -31.56
N GLY A 118 26.17 17.15 -30.72
CA GLY A 118 26.63 15.88 -30.15
C GLY A 118 25.78 15.40 -28.96
N THR A 119 26.00 14.15 -28.56
CA THR A 119 25.27 13.50 -27.46
C THR A 119 26.09 13.51 -26.17
N VAL A 120 25.43 13.79 -25.04
CA VAL A 120 25.98 13.54 -23.70
C VAL A 120 25.38 12.25 -23.17
N GLN A 121 26.18 11.40 -22.54
CA GLN A 121 25.72 10.21 -21.83
C GLN A 121 26.30 10.20 -20.42
N PHE A 122 25.48 9.83 -19.44
CA PHE A 122 25.94 9.56 -18.09
C PHE A 122 25.99 8.05 -17.83
N ALA A 123 27.00 7.60 -17.09
CA ALA A 123 27.04 6.26 -16.53
C ALA A 123 26.52 6.25 -15.08
N ALA A 124 26.48 5.07 -14.46
CA ALA A 124 25.97 4.85 -13.10
C ALA A 124 26.69 5.62 -11.96
N GLY A 125 27.76 6.38 -12.26
CA GLY A 125 28.42 7.29 -11.31
C GLY A 125 27.79 8.68 -11.21
N THR A 126 26.78 9.01 -12.03
CA THR A 126 26.07 10.29 -12.00
C THR A 126 24.83 10.22 -11.13
N LEU A 127 24.60 11.27 -10.34
CA LEU A 127 23.46 11.40 -9.45
C LEU A 127 22.34 12.21 -10.10
N ARG A 128 22.68 13.37 -10.70
CA ARG A 128 21.71 14.35 -11.20
C ARG A 128 22.21 15.12 -12.42
N ALA A 129 21.28 15.41 -13.32
CA ALA A 129 21.43 16.36 -14.41
C ALA A 129 20.26 17.35 -14.47
N TYR A 130 20.54 18.54 -15.00
CA TYR A 130 19.65 19.70 -15.02
C TYR A 130 19.40 20.13 -16.47
N PRO A 131 18.16 20.43 -16.91
CA PRO A 131 17.89 21.00 -18.25
C PRO A 131 18.74 22.24 -18.57
N GLU A 132 19.04 23.05 -17.55
CA GLU A 132 19.94 24.21 -17.62
C GLU A 132 21.31 23.90 -18.25
N TRP A 133 21.81 22.67 -18.11
CA TRP A 133 23.13 22.29 -18.63
C TRP A 133 23.16 22.18 -20.16
N TRP A 134 22.03 21.91 -20.82
CA TRP A 134 21.91 22.03 -22.28
C TRP A 134 21.52 23.47 -22.69
N GLY A 135 20.92 24.21 -21.76
CA GLY A 135 20.69 25.64 -21.87
C GLY A 135 19.27 26.08 -21.59
N ALA A 136 18.42 25.23 -21.01
CA ALA A 136 17.04 25.59 -20.67
C ALA A 136 17.02 26.87 -19.81
N ALA A 137 16.23 27.84 -20.25
CA ALA A 137 16.07 29.10 -19.55
C ALA A 137 15.21 28.91 -18.29
N GLY A 138 14.06 28.24 -18.42
CA GLY A 138 13.05 28.15 -17.36
C GLY A 138 12.44 29.50 -16.98
N ASP A 139 12.24 30.37 -17.98
CA ASP A 139 11.75 31.76 -17.87
C ASP A 139 10.24 31.92 -18.18
N GLY A 140 9.55 30.82 -18.49
CA GLY A 140 8.14 30.77 -18.88
C GLY A 140 7.84 31.26 -20.29
N LYS A 141 8.85 31.44 -21.15
CA LYS A 141 8.71 32.03 -22.51
C LYS A 141 9.53 31.30 -23.57
N THR A 142 10.76 30.94 -23.23
CA THR A 142 11.70 30.22 -24.09
C THR A 142 11.29 28.75 -24.14
N ASP A 143 11.30 28.15 -25.33
CA ASP A 143 10.97 26.73 -25.51
C ASP A 143 12.14 25.84 -25.04
N ASP A 144 12.00 25.30 -23.84
CA ASP A 144 12.99 24.45 -23.16
C ASP A 144 12.85 22.96 -23.55
N PHE A 145 11.94 22.61 -24.46
CA PHE A 145 11.60 21.22 -24.80
C PHE A 145 12.82 20.39 -25.24
N ALA A 146 13.65 20.93 -26.13
CA ALA A 146 14.80 20.22 -26.68
C ALA A 146 15.86 19.95 -25.60
N GLU A 147 16.13 20.93 -24.74
CA GLU A 147 17.07 20.87 -23.63
C GLU A 147 16.60 19.90 -22.53
N ILE A 148 15.30 19.88 -22.21
CA ILE A 148 14.73 18.90 -21.26
C ILE A 148 14.82 17.48 -21.83
N GLN A 149 14.48 17.27 -23.10
CA GLN A 149 14.53 15.95 -23.72
C GLN A 149 15.98 15.47 -23.91
N ALA A 150 16.92 16.36 -24.22
CA ALA A 150 18.35 16.06 -24.25
C ALA A 150 18.90 15.70 -22.85
N ALA A 151 18.50 16.44 -21.82
CA ALA A 151 18.83 16.13 -20.42
C ALA A 151 18.31 14.75 -20.01
N TYR A 152 17.03 14.46 -20.31
CA TYR A 152 16.43 13.15 -20.08
C TYR A 152 17.18 12.03 -20.81
N ASN A 153 17.43 12.20 -22.11
CA ASN A 153 18.08 11.19 -22.95
C ASN A 153 19.50 10.84 -22.45
N SER A 154 20.23 11.81 -21.89
CA SER A 154 21.58 11.58 -21.35
C SER A 154 21.61 10.62 -20.15
N LEU A 155 20.49 10.43 -19.45
CA LEU A 155 20.38 9.65 -18.22
C LEU A 155 19.90 8.21 -18.47
N VAL A 156 19.40 7.89 -19.67
CA VAL A 156 18.77 6.60 -20.01
C VAL A 156 19.73 5.40 -19.89
N ALA A 157 21.04 5.64 -19.94
CA ALA A 157 22.11 4.65 -19.77
C ALA A 157 22.70 4.60 -18.34
N ALA A 158 22.26 5.48 -17.42
CA ALA A 158 22.81 5.59 -16.07
C ALA A 158 22.09 4.75 -15.02
N GLU A 159 20.88 4.24 -15.34
CA GLU A 159 19.98 3.37 -14.54
C GLU A 159 19.50 3.89 -13.17
N SER A 160 20.25 4.80 -12.53
CA SER A 160 19.95 5.38 -11.22
C SER A 160 19.97 6.91 -11.19
N ALA A 161 20.50 7.55 -12.24
CA ALA A 161 20.64 9.00 -12.28
C ALA A 161 19.30 9.73 -12.45
N MET A 162 19.26 10.97 -11.96
CA MET A 162 18.06 11.76 -11.79
C MET A 162 17.98 12.95 -12.76
N LEU A 163 16.86 13.11 -13.44
CA LEU A 163 16.50 14.39 -14.06
C LEU A 163 15.93 15.30 -12.96
N TYR A 164 16.54 16.46 -12.75
CA TYR A 164 16.18 17.37 -11.67
C TYR A 164 15.70 18.72 -12.23
N PHE A 165 14.41 19.00 -12.06
CA PHE A 165 13.82 20.30 -12.38
C PHE A 165 13.99 21.26 -11.19
N SER A 166 14.63 22.40 -11.41
CA SER A 166 14.74 23.45 -10.40
C SER A 166 13.45 24.28 -10.30
N ASN A 167 13.30 25.10 -9.26
CA ASN A 167 12.17 26.00 -9.08
C ASN A 167 12.22 27.14 -10.14
N LYS A 168 11.62 26.83 -11.30
CA LYS A 168 11.54 27.62 -12.53
C LYS A 168 10.28 27.25 -13.32
N VAL A 169 9.92 28.06 -14.31
CA VAL A 169 8.83 27.78 -15.24
C VAL A 169 9.42 27.41 -16.59
N TYR A 170 9.55 26.12 -16.87
CA TYR A 170 10.02 25.65 -18.18
C TYR A 170 8.85 25.64 -19.16
N ALA A 171 8.96 26.37 -20.26
CA ALA A 171 7.94 26.37 -21.29
C ALA A 171 8.27 25.31 -22.36
N ILE A 172 7.29 24.56 -22.83
CA ILE A 172 7.49 23.50 -23.84
C ILE A 172 6.46 23.62 -24.98
N SER A 173 6.93 23.51 -26.22
CA SER A 173 6.08 23.48 -27.43
C SER A 173 5.60 22.08 -27.81
N ALA A 174 6.24 21.03 -27.29
CA ALA A 174 6.01 19.65 -27.67
C ALA A 174 5.96 18.70 -26.47
N GLN A 175 5.47 17.48 -26.72
CA GLN A 175 5.22 16.46 -25.70
C GLN A 175 6.52 15.78 -25.24
N LEU A 176 6.83 15.86 -23.95
CA LEU A 176 7.93 15.10 -23.33
C LEU A 176 7.57 13.61 -23.23
N VAL A 177 8.53 12.73 -23.53
CA VAL A 177 8.34 11.27 -23.42
C VAL A 177 9.26 10.70 -22.35
N LEU A 178 8.67 10.30 -21.22
CA LEU A 178 9.38 9.93 -20.00
C LEU A 178 9.21 8.42 -19.73
N THR A 179 10.19 7.63 -20.15
CA THR A 179 10.24 6.18 -19.92
C THR A 179 10.59 5.84 -18.45
N THR A 180 10.40 4.57 -18.08
CA THR A 180 10.64 4.02 -16.74
C THR A 180 12.10 4.01 -16.27
N LYS A 181 13.07 4.32 -17.15
CA LYS A 181 14.52 4.13 -16.91
C LYS A 181 15.23 5.25 -16.14
N VAL A 182 14.57 6.38 -15.88
CA VAL A 182 15.20 7.58 -15.31
C VAL A 182 14.38 8.04 -14.12
N THR A 183 15.05 8.28 -12.98
CA THR A 183 14.38 8.91 -11.83
C THR A 183 14.17 10.38 -12.13
N ILE A 184 13.02 10.94 -11.76
CA ILE A 184 12.70 12.35 -12.00
C ILE A 184 12.26 12.98 -10.68
N MET A 185 12.83 14.15 -10.37
CA MET A 185 12.45 14.97 -9.23
C MET A 185 12.29 16.43 -9.65
N SER A 186 11.47 17.17 -8.90
CA SER A 186 11.24 18.59 -9.09
C SER A 186 11.31 19.33 -7.76
N GLU A 187 11.86 20.54 -7.77
CA GLU A 187 11.68 21.47 -6.65
C GLU A 187 10.24 21.99 -6.57
N ASP A 188 9.80 22.31 -5.35
CA ASP A 188 8.51 22.96 -5.08
C ASP A 188 8.45 24.30 -5.82
N GLY A 189 7.41 24.51 -6.64
CA GLY A 189 7.26 25.66 -7.54
C GLY A 189 7.77 25.45 -8.97
N ALA A 190 8.52 24.39 -9.25
CA ALA A 190 8.88 24.02 -10.63
C ALA A 190 7.61 23.78 -11.47
N THR A 191 7.59 24.29 -12.70
CA THR A 191 6.42 24.22 -13.59
C THR A 191 6.82 23.83 -15.03
N LEU A 192 6.03 22.98 -15.68
CA LEU A 192 6.00 22.79 -17.13
C LEU A 192 4.79 23.53 -17.72
N LEU A 193 5.04 24.48 -18.62
CA LEU A 193 4.04 25.36 -19.22
C LEU A 193 3.88 25.09 -20.72
N SER A 194 2.63 24.86 -21.16
CA SER A 194 2.28 24.82 -22.58
C SER A 194 2.50 26.17 -23.26
N ILE A 195 3.32 26.20 -24.31
CA ILE A 195 3.42 27.33 -25.27
C ILE A 195 3.19 26.84 -26.71
N ASN A 196 3.10 27.77 -27.67
CA ASN A 196 3.08 27.49 -29.11
C ASN A 196 2.02 26.47 -29.60
N GLY A 197 0.93 26.28 -28.84
CA GLY A 197 -0.12 25.31 -29.14
C GLY A 197 0.09 23.89 -28.59
N ALA A 198 1.04 23.69 -27.67
CA ALA A 198 1.34 22.41 -27.03
C ALA A 198 0.11 21.80 -26.30
N THR A 199 -0.65 20.95 -26.97
CA THR A 199 -1.84 20.32 -26.36
C THR A 199 -1.48 19.20 -25.38
N ARG A 200 -0.25 18.68 -25.40
CA ARG A 200 0.18 17.48 -24.65
C ARG A 200 1.44 17.76 -23.84
N GLY A 201 1.36 17.53 -22.52
CA GLY A 201 2.51 17.68 -21.62
C GLY A 201 3.41 16.45 -21.62
N VAL A 202 3.09 15.48 -20.78
CA VAL A 202 3.93 14.29 -20.52
C VAL A 202 3.28 13.02 -21.06
N LEU A 203 4.03 12.24 -21.86
CA LEU A 203 3.78 10.81 -22.04
C LEU A 203 4.56 10.01 -21.00
N VAL A 204 3.87 9.06 -20.37
CA VAL A 204 4.48 7.91 -19.73
C VAL A 204 4.04 6.67 -20.52
N PRO A 205 4.97 5.96 -21.20
CA PRO A 205 4.63 4.78 -21.99
C PRO A 205 4.39 3.54 -21.10
N ALA A 206 4.17 2.39 -21.74
CA ALA A 206 3.99 1.13 -21.06
C ALA A 206 5.27 0.64 -20.36
N GLY A 207 5.08 -0.07 -19.24
CA GLY A 207 6.16 -0.58 -18.40
C GLY A 207 5.91 -0.34 -16.91
N GLY A 208 6.75 -0.97 -16.08
CA GLY A 208 6.75 -0.80 -14.62
C GLY A 208 7.72 0.28 -14.16
N PHE A 209 7.31 1.17 -13.26
CA PHE A 209 8.25 2.04 -12.54
C PHE A 209 8.74 1.36 -11.26
N PRO A 210 10.04 1.06 -11.12
CA PRO A 210 10.60 0.58 -9.85
C PRO A 210 10.84 1.72 -8.83
N HIS A 211 10.49 2.97 -9.14
CA HIS A 211 10.89 4.17 -8.39
C HIS A 211 9.76 5.21 -8.26
N LYS A 212 9.80 6.01 -7.20
CA LYS A 212 8.95 7.21 -7.06
C LYS A 212 9.49 8.34 -7.94
N VAL A 213 8.63 8.88 -8.79
CA VAL A 213 8.84 10.09 -9.58
C VAL A 213 8.14 11.27 -8.91
N VAL A 214 8.78 12.45 -8.92
CA VAL A 214 8.15 13.73 -8.56
C VAL A 214 8.26 14.67 -9.77
N LEU A 215 7.13 15.07 -10.34
CA LEU A 215 7.06 15.95 -11.50
C LEU A 215 6.74 17.41 -11.10
N PRO A 216 7.11 18.38 -11.95
CA PRO A 216 6.68 19.78 -11.81
C PRO A 216 5.15 19.95 -11.80
N THR A 217 4.69 21.15 -11.46
CA THR A 217 3.35 21.64 -11.78
C THR A 217 3.12 21.57 -13.30
N LEU A 218 1.98 21.09 -13.78
CA LEU A 218 1.69 20.94 -15.21
C LEU A 218 0.58 21.91 -15.64
N GLN A 219 0.86 22.82 -16.58
CA GLN A 219 -0.02 23.95 -16.90
C GLN A 219 -0.33 24.11 -18.39
N GLY A 220 -1.64 24.16 -18.72
CA GLY A 220 -2.17 24.65 -20.00
C GLY A 220 -2.37 23.62 -21.11
N PHE A 221 -1.99 22.36 -20.92
CA PHE A 221 -2.02 21.33 -21.97
C PHE A 221 -3.44 20.84 -22.29
N GLN A 222 -4.00 21.29 -23.44
CA GLN A 222 -5.43 21.17 -23.79
C GLN A 222 -5.95 19.76 -24.14
N ASP A 223 -5.09 18.81 -24.51
CA ASP A 223 -5.42 17.38 -24.67
C ASP A 223 -5.19 16.66 -23.33
N TYR A 224 -3.97 16.74 -22.79
CA TYR A 224 -3.66 16.27 -21.43
C TYR A 224 -2.36 16.83 -20.85
N CYS A 225 -2.33 16.98 -19.52
CA CYS A 225 -1.13 17.31 -18.77
C CYS A 225 -0.20 16.08 -18.60
N ILE A 226 -0.72 14.93 -18.16
CA ILE A 226 0.01 13.64 -18.19
C ILE A 226 -0.87 12.50 -18.70
N ASN A 227 -0.29 11.58 -19.48
CA ASN A 227 -0.94 10.35 -19.94
C ASN A 227 -0.10 9.11 -19.60
N LEU A 228 -0.70 8.19 -18.84
CA LEU A 228 -0.17 6.86 -18.52
C LEU A 228 -0.69 5.86 -19.57
N ALA A 229 0.09 5.63 -20.62
CA ALA A 229 -0.27 4.75 -21.73
C ALA A 229 0.12 3.30 -21.39
N ALA A 230 -0.78 2.60 -20.70
CA ALA A 230 -0.57 1.23 -20.17
C ALA A 230 0.68 1.08 -19.29
N THR A 231 1.03 2.15 -18.59
CA THR A 231 1.96 2.12 -17.47
C THR A 231 1.38 1.28 -16.34
N SER A 232 2.22 0.55 -15.63
CA SER A 232 1.84 -0.16 -14.40
C SER A 232 2.82 0.15 -13.26
N LEU A 233 2.41 -0.06 -12.02
CA LEU A 233 3.21 0.16 -10.80
C LEU A 233 3.79 1.59 -10.66
N ALA A 234 3.27 2.58 -11.40
CA ALA A 234 3.77 3.95 -11.36
C ALA A 234 3.54 4.58 -9.98
N MET A 235 4.60 5.14 -9.38
CA MET A 235 4.51 5.94 -8.16
C MET A 235 4.83 7.39 -8.52
N ILE A 236 3.83 8.20 -8.86
CA ILE A 236 4.05 9.57 -9.36
C ILE A 236 3.42 10.56 -8.40
N GLN A 237 4.24 11.46 -7.84
CA GLN A 237 3.75 12.69 -7.22
C GLN A 237 3.82 13.83 -8.23
N LEU A 238 2.68 14.44 -8.48
CA LEU A 238 2.50 15.69 -9.22
C LEU A 238 2.40 16.83 -8.19
N GLN A 239 2.73 18.06 -8.58
CA GLN A 239 2.42 19.25 -7.79
C GLN A 239 0.97 19.69 -8.11
N ASP A 240 0.77 20.93 -8.57
CA ASP A 240 -0.53 21.38 -9.07
C ASP A 240 -0.72 21.02 -10.56
N LEU A 241 -1.97 20.84 -10.98
CA LEU A 241 -2.38 20.60 -12.37
C LEU A 241 -3.35 21.71 -12.77
N VAL A 242 -3.03 22.48 -13.82
CA VAL A 242 -3.69 23.77 -14.07
C VAL A 242 -4.12 23.90 -15.53
N SER A 243 -5.42 24.16 -15.77
CA SER A 243 -5.99 24.41 -17.11
C SER A 243 -5.71 23.31 -18.15
N CYS A 244 -5.64 22.05 -17.70
CA CYS A 244 -5.46 20.88 -18.55
C CYS A 244 -6.75 20.50 -19.32
N GLY A 245 -6.62 19.74 -20.39
CA GLY A 245 -7.70 18.89 -20.93
C GLY A 245 -8.02 17.79 -19.93
N ASP A 246 -7.38 16.64 -20.09
CA ASP A 246 -7.31 15.62 -19.04
C ASP A 246 -6.10 15.94 -18.13
N ALA A 247 -6.31 16.19 -16.84
CA ALA A 247 -5.19 16.48 -15.94
C ALA A 247 -4.29 15.26 -15.78
N ILE A 248 -4.89 14.09 -15.54
CA ILE A 248 -4.28 12.76 -15.56
C ILE A 248 -5.11 11.86 -16.46
N ARG A 249 -4.52 11.36 -17.54
CA ARG A 249 -5.10 10.34 -18.42
C ARG A 249 -4.46 8.98 -18.16
N VAL A 250 -5.25 7.92 -18.21
CA VAL A 250 -4.80 6.52 -18.30
C VAL A 250 -5.39 5.93 -19.57
N THR A 251 -4.54 5.37 -20.44
CA THR A 251 -4.97 4.85 -21.75
C THR A 251 -4.58 3.38 -21.91
N VAL A 252 -5.51 2.53 -22.36
CA VAL A 252 -5.23 1.13 -22.75
C VAL A 252 -5.79 0.81 -24.14
N ALA A 253 -5.12 -0.10 -24.85
CA ALA A 253 -5.52 -0.59 -26.16
C ALA A 253 -5.13 -2.07 -26.33
N PRO A 254 -5.96 -2.89 -27.01
CA PRO A 254 -5.74 -4.31 -27.17
C PRO A 254 -4.76 -4.62 -28.31
N GLY A 255 -4.10 -5.78 -28.25
CA GLY A 255 -3.25 -6.31 -29.33
C GLY A 255 -1.85 -5.67 -29.44
N SER A 256 -1.68 -4.43 -29.01
CA SER A 256 -0.38 -3.84 -28.68
C SER A 256 0.07 -4.25 -27.28
N GLY A 257 1.36 -4.09 -26.95
CA GLY A 257 1.91 -4.26 -25.59
C GLY A 257 1.44 -3.20 -24.59
N THR A 258 0.23 -2.68 -24.75
CA THR A 258 -0.37 -1.56 -24.01
C THR A 258 -1.78 -1.91 -23.51
N TYR A 259 -2.00 -3.16 -23.12
CA TYR A 259 -3.31 -3.70 -22.77
C TYR A 259 -3.63 -3.66 -21.26
N THR A 260 -2.65 -3.36 -20.40
CA THR A 260 -2.84 -3.30 -18.94
C THR A 260 -2.32 -2.00 -18.32
N ALA A 261 -3.12 -1.37 -17.46
CA ALA A 261 -2.69 -0.32 -16.54
C ALA A 261 -3.00 -0.75 -15.11
N LEU A 262 -1.99 -1.27 -14.40
CA LEU A 262 -2.13 -1.92 -13.10
C LEU A 262 -1.46 -1.13 -11.98
N ASP A 263 -2.11 -1.03 -10.82
CA ASP A 263 -1.50 -0.68 -9.53
C ASP A 263 -0.74 0.66 -9.47
N ASN A 264 -1.00 1.58 -10.40
CA ASN A 264 -0.40 2.90 -10.41
C ASN A 264 -0.95 3.74 -9.23
N THR A 265 -0.09 4.31 -8.41
CA THR A 265 -0.47 5.28 -7.37
C THR A 265 0.01 6.68 -7.73
N ILE A 266 -0.95 7.59 -7.89
CA ILE A 266 -0.72 8.96 -8.33
C ILE A 266 -1.20 9.93 -7.24
N TRP A 267 -0.30 10.78 -6.77
CA TRP A 267 -0.60 11.90 -5.87
C TRP A 267 -0.58 13.21 -6.67
N PHE A 268 -1.46 14.14 -6.35
CA PHE A 268 -1.37 15.53 -6.79
C PHE A 268 -1.79 16.47 -5.66
N ASP A 269 -1.27 17.70 -5.63
CA ASP A 269 -1.67 18.67 -4.62
C ASP A 269 -3.04 19.28 -4.99
N LYS A 270 -3.16 19.94 -6.14
CA LYS A 270 -4.44 20.51 -6.61
C LYS A 270 -4.67 20.26 -8.10
N ALA A 271 -5.93 20.14 -8.52
CA ALA A 271 -6.31 20.24 -9.92
C ALA A 271 -7.28 21.42 -10.14
N THR A 272 -6.84 22.43 -10.89
CA THR A 272 -7.55 23.71 -11.07
C THR A 272 -7.90 23.95 -12.53
N ASN A 273 -9.16 24.28 -12.82
CA ASN A 273 -9.69 24.60 -14.15
C ASN A 273 -9.40 23.56 -15.25
N CYS A 274 -9.13 22.31 -14.88
CA CYS A 274 -8.95 21.22 -15.83
C CYS A 274 -10.31 20.76 -16.38
N ALA A 275 -10.42 20.37 -17.65
CA ALA A 275 -11.68 19.89 -18.20
C ALA A 275 -12.15 18.61 -17.48
N ARG A 276 -11.22 17.69 -17.25
CA ARG A 276 -11.42 16.45 -16.50
C ARG A 276 -10.18 16.17 -15.65
N VAL A 277 -10.33 15.73 -14.39
CA VAL A 277 -9.15 15.50 -13.52
C VAL A 277 -8.51 14.15 -13.75
N VAL A 278 -9.18 13.04 -13.42
CA VAL A 278 -8.67 11.68 -13.70
C VAL A 278 -9.55 11.02 -14.77
N VAL A 279 -8.91 10.60 -15.86
CA VAL A 279 -9.60 10.11 -17.06
C VAL A 279 -9.07 8.74 -17.48
N PHE A 280 -9.93 7.72 -17.48
CA PHE A 280 -9.62 6.44 -18.13
C PHE A 280 -10.13 6.46 -19.56
N ARG A 281 -9.33 5.93 -20.49
CA ARG A 281 -9.68 5.78 -21.92
C ARG A 281 -9.34 4.38 -22.40
N ALA A 282 -10.33 3.72 -23.00
CA ALA A 282 -10.18 2.40 -23.59
C ALA A 282 -10.74 2.37 -25.02
N ASN A 283 -9.94 1.86 -25.96
CA ASN A 283 -10.30 1.75 -27.37
C ASN A 283 -11.47 0.75 -27.56
N LYS A 284 -12.35 0.98 -28.53
CA LYS A 284 -13.57 0.19 -28.83
C LYS A 284 -13.36 -1.33 -28.96
N ASN A 285 -12.14 -1.76 -29.31
CA ASN A 285 -11.78 -3.16 -29.48
C ASN A 285 -11.45 -3.87 -28.14
N CYS A 286 -11.37 -3.14 -27.03
CA CYS A 286 -11.25 -3.74 -25.70
C CYS A 286 -12.49 -4.60 -25.41
N ASN A 287 -12.27 -5.83 -24.94
CA ASN A 287 -13.33 -6.75 -24.53
C ASN A 287 -12.91 -7.47 -23.25
N GLY A 288 -13.47 -7.05 -22.10
CA GLY A 288 -13.19 -7.63 -20.79
C GLY A 288 -11.68 -7.76 -20.50
N PRO A 289 -11.13 -8.98 -20.36
CA PRO A 289 -9.72 -9.19 -20.03
C PRO A 289 -8.72 -8.72 -21.10
N SER A 290 -9.16 -8.41 -22.33
CA SER A 290 -8.26 -7.90 -23.38
C SER A 290 -7.75 -6.47 -23.12
N CYS A 291 -8.32 -5.77 -22.13
CA CYS A 291 -7.88 -4.47 -21.65
C CYS A 291 -8.18 -4.32 -20.15
N ILE A 292 -7.15 -4.25 -19.32
CA ILE A 292 -7.30 -4.21 -17.85
C ILE A 292 -6.86 -2.84 -17.32
N ILE A 293 -7.73 -2.17 -16.55
CA ILE A 293 -7.37 -1.00 -15.75
C ILE A 293 -7.74 -1.36 -14.32
N GLN A 294 -6.76 -1.84 -13.54
CA GLN A 294 -7.03 -2.42 -12.22
C GLN A 294 -6.13 -1.82 -11.14
N GLY A 295 -6.69 -1.63 -9.95
CA GLY A 295 -5.92 -1.31 -8.73
C GLY A 295 -5.32 0.09 -8.65
N ASN A 296 -5.49 0.91 -9.69
CA ASN A 296 -4.94 2.26 -9.75
C ASN A 296 -5.56 3.15 -8.66
N GLN A 297 -4.74 3.99 -8.02
CA GLN A 297 -5.15 4.85 -6.91
C GLN A 297 -4.74 6.30 -7.15
N PHE A 298 -5.71 7.21 -7.06
CA PHE A 298 -5.52 8.64 -7.27
C PHE A 298 -5.85 9.40 -5.99
N ILE A 299 -4.91 10.22 -5.52
CA ILE A 299 -5.00 10.95 -4.24
C ILE A 299 -4.75 12.43 -4.52
N GLY A 300 -5.68 13.29 -4.11
CA GLY A 300 -5.63 14.73 -4.40
C GLY A 300 -6.16 15.60 -3.25
N ASN A 301 -5.45 16.67 -2.88
CA ASN A 301 -5.88 17.51 -1.75
C ASN A 301 -7.09 18.40 -2.13
N SER A 302 -7.12 18.97 -3.33
CA SER A 302 -8.31 19.65 -3.84
C SER A 302 -8.49 19.64 -5.37
N VAL A 303 -9.71 19.90 -5.80
CA VAL A 303 -10.13 20.09 -7.19
C VAL A 303 -11.00 21.34 -7.26
N ALA A 304 -10.74 22.24 -8.21
CA ALA A 304 -11.46 23.52 -8.32
C ALA A 304 -11.76 23.90 -9.78
N GLY A 305 -13.01 24.26 -10.06
CA GLY A 305 -13.44 24.72 -11.38
C GLY A 305 -13.42 23.63 -12.47
N SER A 306 -13.48 24.09 -13.72
CA SER A 306 -13.36 23.28 -14.94
C SER A 306 -13.22 24.21 -16.14
N THR A 307 -12.70 23.74 -17.27
CA THR A 307 -12.99 24.38 -18.57
C THR A 307 -14.47 24.15 -18.96
N GLY A 308 -14.97 24.91 -19.94
CA GLY A 308 -16.34 24.79 -20.47
C GLY A 308 -16.62 23.54 -21.31
N SER A 309 -15.94 22.42 -21.04
CA SER A 309 -16.06 21.17 -21.82
C SER A 309 -17.42 20.49 -21.65
N ALA A 310 -17.95 19.94 -22.74
CA ALA A 310 -19.21 19.18 -22.78
C ALA A 310 -19.15 17.80 -22.09
N THR A 311 -17.97 17.37 -21.61
CA THR A 311 -17.81 16.16 -20.79
C THR A 311 -17.00 16.45 -19.52
N ALA A 312 -17.23 17.60 -18.89
CA ALA A 312 -16.47 18.04 -17.74
C ALA A 312 -16.68 17.15 -16.50
N GLY A 313 -15.67 17.05 -15.63
CA GLY A 313 -15.82 16.30 -14.38
C GLY A 313 -14.55 16.06 -13.55
N VAL A 314 -14.67 15.32 -12.44
CA VAL A 314 -13.51 14.96 -11.60
C VAL A 314 -12.99 13.58 -11.96
N VAL A 315 -13.83 12.54 -11.87
CA VAL A 315 -13.53 11.20 -12.38
C VAL A 315 -14.31 10.99 -13.66
N ALA A 316 -13.65 10.64 -14.76
CA ALA A 316 -14.30 10.29 -16.01
C ALA A 316 -13.72 8.99 -16.59
N GLN A 317 -14.57 8.11 -17.10
CA GLN A 317 -14.14 6.85 -17.71
C GLN A 317 -14.85 6.67 -19.05
N PHE A 318 -14.07 6.57 -20.13
CA PHE A 318 -14.56 6.50 -21.51
C PHE A 318 -14.12 5.19 -22.17
N PHE A 319 -15.08 4.51 -22.79
CA PHE A 319 -14.87 3.34 -23.63
C PHE A 319 -15.65 3.51 -24.93
N ASP A 320 -14.95 3.44 -26.06
CA ASP A 320 -15.53 3.72 -27.39
C ASP A 320 -16.31 2.51 -27.97
N GLY A 321 -16.61 1.49 -27.16
CA GLY A 321 -17.21 0.22 -27.57
C GLY A 321 -18.55 -0.10 -26.89
N PRO A 322 -19.18 -1.24 -27.23
CA PRO A 322 -20.52 -1.59 -26.77
C PRO A 322 -20.55 -2.04 -25.30
N THR A 323 -21.60 -1.67 -24.56
CA THR A 323 -21.79 -1.93 -23.12
C THR A 323 -21.59 -3.38 -22.67
N ARG A 324 -21.79 -4.36 -23.55
CA ARG A 324 -21.60 -5.79 -23.27
C ARG A 324 -20.13 -6.19 -23.09
N ASN A 325 -19.21 -5.41 -23.65
CA ASN A 325 -17.79 -5.76 -23.79
C ASN A 325 -16.87 -4.77 -23.04
N VAL A 326 -17.34 -4.15 -21.94
CA VAL A 326 -16.52 -3.16 -21.21
C VAL A 326 -15.15 -3.72 -20.81
N PRO A 327 -14.09 -2.89 -20.77
CA PRO A 327 -12.79 -3.30 -20.27
C PRO A 327 -12.87 -3.70 -18.79
N ALA A 328 -11.90 -4.48 -18.32
CA ALA A 328 -11.79 -4.85 -16.91
C ALA A 328 -11.35 -3.64 -16.06
N TRP A 329 -12.29 -2.77 -15.71
CA TRP A 329 -12.13 -1.72 -14.71
C TRP A 329 -12.43 -2.32 -13.33
N ASP A 330 -11.40 -2.67 -12.56
CA ASP A 330 -11.57 -3.31 -11.25
C ASP A 330 -10.78 -2.62 -10.13
N SER A 331 -11.38 -2.53 -8.94
CA SER A 331 -10.77 -2.00 -7.71
C SER A 331 -9.99 -0.68 -7.87
N ASN A 332 -10.39 0.23 -8.76
CA ASN A 332 -9.73 1.53 -8.91
C ASN A 332 -10.20 2.51 -7.83
N GLN A 333 -9.27 3.23 -7.21
CA GLN A 333 -9.54 4.12 -6.07
C GLN A 333 -9.31 5.60 -6.39
N PHE A 334 -10.22 6.44 -5.93
CA PHE A 334 -10.17 7.90 -6.11
C PHE A 334 -10.46 8.55 -4.75
N ASN A 335 -9.47 9.22 -4.15
CA ASN A 335 -9.57 9.81 -2.82
C ASN A 335 -9.20 11.29 -2.87
N PHE A 336 -10.22 12.14 -2.92
CA PHE A 336 -10.05 13.59 -3.09
C PHE A 336 -10.57 14.35 -1.88
N GLY A 337 -9.84 15.38 -1.45
CA GLY A 337 -10.22 16.25 -0.34
C GLY A 337 -11.40 17.18 -0.68
N GLY A 338 -11.11 18.42 -1.06
CA GLY A 338 -12.15 19.41 -1.40
C GLY A 338 -12.42 19.53 -2.89
N ILE A 339 -13.66 19.28 -3.34
CA ILE A 339 -14.12 19.55 -4.70
C ILE A 339 -14.99 20.82 -4.70
N THR A 340 -14.56 21.82 -5.45
CA THR A 340 -15.32 23.05 -5.77
C THR A 340 -15.69 23.03 -7.25
N PRO A 341 -16.93 22.67 -7.62
CA PRO A 341 -17.38 22.70 -9.02
C PRO A 341 -17.26 24.10 -9.65
N PRO A 342 -17.24 24.22 -10.99
CA PRO A 342 -17.34 25.52 -11.66
C PRO A 342 -18.70 26.18 -11.37
N ALA A 343 -18.75 27.52 -11.35
CA ALA A 343 -20.01 28.25 -11.17
C ALA A 343 -21.00 28.04 -12.34
N SER A 344 -20.49 27.74 -13.53
CA SER A 344 -21.28 27.40 -14.71
C SER A 344 -20.59 26.33 -15.56
N ASN A 345 -21.27 25.20 -15.76
CA ASN A 345 -21.14 24.25 -16.87
C ASN A 345 -22.22 23.17 -16.68
N ALA A 346 -23.29 23.19 -17.49
CA ALA A 346 -24.40 22.25 -17.36
C ALA A 346 -24.02 20.78 -17.63
N ASN A 347 -22.85 20.53 -18.22
CA ASN A 347 -22.33 19.19 -18.48
C ASN A 347 -21.25 18.75 -17.46
N TYR A 348 -21.08 19.46 -16.35
CA TYR A 348 -20.16 19.05 -15.29
C TYR A 348 -20.76 17.90 -14.47
N ALA A 349 -20.08 16.76 -14.44
CA ALA A 349 -20.45 15.61 -13.61
C ALA A 349 -19.28 15.24 -12.68
N VAL A 350 -19.49 15.10 -11.36
CA VAL A 350 -18.39 14.80 -10.44
C VAL A 350 -17.75 13.44 -10.74
N VAL A 351 -18.58 12.44 -11.00
CA VAL A 351 -18.19 11.11 -11.52
C VAL A 351 -18.96 10.85 -12.82
N ARG A 352 -18.26 10.47 -13.89
CA ARG A 352 -18.83 10.23 -15.23
C ARG A 352 -18.35 8.89 -15.80
N ALA A 353 -19.26 8.11 -16.37
CA ALA A 353 -18.94 6.85 -17.05
C ALA A 353 -19.64 6.76 -18.41
N VAL A 354 -18.87 6.50 -19.47
CA VAL A 354 -19.38 6.41 -20.84
C VAL A 354 -18.87 5.11 -21.48
N PRO A 355 -19.74 4.13 -21.77
CA PRO A 355 -21.17 4.06 -21.44
C PRO A 355 -21.44 3.57 -20.00
N LEU A 356 -20.50 2.83 -19.40
CA LEU A 356 -20.69 2.05 -18.17
C LEU A 356 -19.37 1.96 -17.40
N SER A 357 -19.39 2.16 -16.08
CA SER A 357 -18.25 1.85 -15.20
C SER A 357 -18.48 0.64 -14.30
N ASN A 358 -17.41 0.08 -13.76
CA ASN A 358 -17.45 -1.08 -12.86
C ASN A 358 -16.50 -0.89 -11.66
N ARG A 359 -16.86 -1.46 -10.50
CA ARG A 359 -16.01 -1.72 -9.30
C ARG A 359 -15.07 -0.57 -8.83
N ASN A 360 -15.43 0.69 -9.05
CA ASN A 360 -14.68 1.84 -8.53
C ASN A 360 -14.96 2.09 -7.03
N VAL A 361 -13.96 2.56 -6.29
CA VAL A 361 -14.11 3.13 -4.94
C VAL A 361 -13.78 4.61 -4.98
N VAL A 362 -14.75 5.47 -4.69
CA VAL A 362 -14.59 6.94 -4.77
C VAL A 362 -14.93 7.57 -3.42
N LYS A 363 -13.98 8.30 -2.85
CA LYS A 363 -14.09 9.03 -1.58
C LYS A 363 -13.85 10.52 -1.79
N LEU A 364 -14.87 11.33 -1.50
CA LEU A 364 -14.89 12.77 -1.74
C LEU A 364 -15.12 13.52 -0.42
N GLY A 365 -14.06 14.14 0.10
CA GLY A 365 -14.02 14.74 1.44
C GLY A 365 -14.95 15.95 1.64
N THR A 366 -15.19 16.74 0.58
CA THR A 366 -16.33 17.65 0.40
C THR A 366 -16.62 17.86 -1.08
N VAL A 367 -17.89 18.03 -1.45
CA VAL A 367 -18.35 18.51 -2.77
C VAL A 367 -19.17 19.79 -2.56
N GLY A 368 -18.77 20.87 -3.22
CA GLY A 368 -19.45 22.17 -3.21
C GLY A 368 -20.76 22.19 -4.04
N ALA A 369 -21.29 23.39 -4.26
CA ALA A 369 -22.47 23.58 -5.09
C ALA A 369 -22.17 23.21 -6.55
N LEU A 370 -23.02 22.37 -7.14
CA LEU A 370 -22.95 22.06 -8.57
C LEU A 370 -23.46 23.26 -9.40
N PRO A 371 -22.93 23.48 -10.61
CA PRO A 371 -23.50 24.45 -11.54
C PRO A 371 -24.92 24.08 -11.95
N PRO A 372 -25.75 25.02 -12.44
CA PRO A 372 -27.06 24.71 -13.02
C PRO A 372 -26.95 23.65 -14.12
N GLY A 373 -27.67 22.54 -13.95
CA GLY A 373 -27.65 21.37 -14.84
C GLY A 373 -26.59 20.31 -14.52
N GLY A 374 -25.52 20.66 -13.81
CA GLY A 374 -24.45 19.71 -13.45
C GLY A 374 -24.88 18.67 -12.42
N THR A 375 -24.19 17.53 -12.39
CA THR A 375 -24.58 16.34 -11.61
C THR A 375 -23.47 15.80 -10.70
N VAL A 376 -23.84 14.96 -9.73
CA VAL A 376 -22.88 14.12 -8.99
C VAL A 376 -22.42 12.94 -9.86
N PHE A 377 -23.36 12.25 -10.49
CA PHE A 377 -23.13 11.10 -11.35
C PHE A 377 -23.59 11.37 -12.79
N ASP A 378 -22.98 10.72 -13.76
CA ASP A 378 -23.42 10.70 -15.16
C ASP A 378 -23.06 9.38 -15.84
N GLY A 379 -23.99 8.89 -16.66
CA GLY A 379 -23.96 7.56 -17.26
C GLY A 379 -24.23 6.43 -16.28
N GLN A 380 -23.89 5.20 -16.67
CA GLN A 380 -24.19 4.01 -15.88
C GLN A 380 -23.01 3.60 -14.99
N HIS A 381 -23.28 3.30 -13.73
CA HIS A 381 -22.29 2.86 -12.75
C HIS A 381 -22.67 1.49 -12.19
N ASN A 382 -21.74 0.54 -12.25
CA ASN A 382 -21.91 -0.82 -11.75
C ASN A 382 -20.94 -1.10 -10.59
N LEU A 383 -21.45 -1.76 -9.55
CA LEU A 383 -20.68 -2.33 -8.43
C LEU A 383 -19.78 -1.33 -7.68
N GLY A 384 -20.02 -0.03 -7.83
CA GLY A 384 -19.20 1.00 -7.22
C GLY A 384 -19.51 1.21 -5.74
N GLN A 385 -18.52 1.75 -5.03
CA GLN A 385 -18.62 2.22 -3.66
C GLN A 385 -18.30 3.72 -3.62
N PHE A 386 -19.20 4.52 -3.06
CA PHE A 386 -19.08 5.97 -3.06
C PHE A 386 -19.24 6.52 -1.65
N SER A 387 -18.33 7.39 -1.21
CA SER A 387 -18.39 8.09 0.07
C SER A 387 -18.28 9.59 -0.19
N ILE A 388 -19.38 10.32 -0.11
CA ILE A 388 -19.52 11.69 -0.63
C ILE A 388 -20.07 12.63 0.45
N ASN A 389 -19.26 13.59 0.87
CA ASN A 389 -19.69 14.66 1.78
C ASN A 389 -20.23 15.87 0.98
N ILE A 390 -21.53 16.13 1.08
CA ILE A 390 -22.23 17.19 0.34
C ILE A 390 -22.20 18.49 1.17
N LYS A 391 -21.43 19.50 0.73
CA LYS A 391 -21.26 20.77 1.46
C LYS A 391 -22.48 21.71 1.33
N SER A 392 -23.31 21.51 0.32
CA SER A 392 -24.49 22.34 0.02
C SER A 392 -25.61 21.48 -0.57
N ARG A 393 -26.88 21.69 -0.16
CA ARG A 393 -28.03 20.91 -0.66
C ARG A 393 -28.04 20.83 -2.18
N LEU A 394 -28.07 19.60 -2.69
CA LEU A 394 -28.25 19.32 -4.12
C LEU A 394 -29.66 19.73 -4.56
N ALA A 395 -29.78 20.22 -5.80
CA ALA A 395 -31.07 20.45 -6.43
C ALA A 395 -31.67 19.12 -6.90
N GLU A 396 -32.97 19.08 -7.18
CA GLU A 396 -33.60 17.86 -7.65
C GLU A 396 -33.14 17.51 -9.07
N GLY A 397 -32.74 16.26 -9.28
CA GLY A 397 -32.18 15.78 -10.56
C GLY A 397 -30.66 15.93 -10.68
N THR A 398 -30.00 16.78 -9.88
CA THR A 398 -28.52 16.91 -9.92
C THR A 398 -27.80 15.71 -9.30
N PHE A 399 -28.52 14.65 -8.93
CA PHE A 399 -27.89 13.40 -8.50
C PHE A 399 -27.36 12.57 -9.68
N GLY A 400 -28.16 12.38 -10.73
CA GLY A 400 -27.74 11.79 -12.01
C GLY A 400 -27.35 10.30 -12.03
N LEU A 401 -27.56 9.55 -10.96
CA LEU A 401 -27.16 8.13 -10.89
C LEU A 401 -28.01 7.22 -11.80
N SER A 402 -27.35 6.32 -12.52
CA SER A 402 -27.94 5.13 -13.11
C SER A 402 -27.07 3.90 -12.82
N GLY A 403 -27.68 2.71 -12.66
CA GLY A 403 -26.98 1.44 -12.47
C GLY A 403 -26.93 0.90 -11.03
N GLN A 404 -26.42 -0.33 -10.89
CA GLN A 404 -26.35 -1.08 -9.63
C GLN A 404 -25.14 -0.64 -8.81
N LEU A 405 -25.32 -0.23 -7.55
CA LEU A 405 -24.21 0.15 -6.66
C LEU A 405 -24.14 -0.74 -5.42
N ASN A 406 -22.92 -0.98 -4.94
CA ASN A 406 -22.66 -1.76 -3.73
C ASN A 406 -22.89 -0.93 -2.46
N LEU A 407 -22.46 0.34 -2.47
CA LEU A 407 -22.53 1.27 -1.35
C LEU A 407 -22.57 2.71 -1.86
N VAL A 408 -23.43 3.54 -1.28
CA VAL A 408 -23.31 5.00 -1.35
C VAL A 408 -23.51 5.57 0.04
N GLU A 409 -22.52 6.28 0.57
CA GLU A 409 -22.58 6.97 1.86
C GLU A 409 -22.54 8.49 1.65
N PHE A 410 -23.50 9.18 2.25
CA PHE A 410 -23.59 10.63 2.29
C PHE A 410 -23.33 11.18 3.69
N SER A 411 -22.65 12.31 3.71
CA SER A 411 -22.57 13.20 4.87
C SER A 411 -22.85 14.64 4.44
N GLY A 412 -23.06 15.54 5.41
CA GLY A 412 -23.33 16.95 5.13
C GLY A 412 -24.80 17.28 4.84
N MET A 413 -25.06 18.17 3.88
CA MET A 413 -26.35 18.80 3.64
C MET A 413 -27.32 17.94 2.83
N THR A 414 -27.92 16.96 3.50
CA THR A 414 -29.05 16.15 3.03
C THR A 414 -30.31 16.97 2.75
N THR A 415 -31.26 16.37 2.02
CA THR A 415 -32.61 16.93 1.78
C THR A 415 -33.69 15.97 2.31
N PRO A 416 -34.49 16.38 3.33
CA PRO A 416 -34.23 17.52 4.22
C PRO A 416 -32.92 17.32 4.98
N ALA A 417 -32.41 18.38 5.62
CA ALA A 417 -31.27 18.22 6.51
C ALA A 417 -31.68 17.34 7.70
N SER A 418 -30.92 16.28 7.97
CA SER A 418 -31.15 15.41 9.13
C SER A 418 -31.04 16.22 10.43
N SER A 419 -31.86 16.00 11.46
CA SER A 419 -32.62 14.77 11.75
C SER A 419 -33.97 14.95 12.46
N GLN A 420 -34.50 16.19 12.54
CA GLN A 420 -35.65 16.50 13.42
C GLN A 420 -37.04 16.49 12.75
N THR A 421 -37.14 16.56 11.42
CA THR A 421 -38.44 16.64 10.74
C THR A 421 -38.93 15.26 10.29
N VAL A 422 -40.03 14.77 10.87
CA VAL A 422 -40.69 13.53 10.45
C VAL A 422 -41.54 13.78 9.21
N ILE A 423 -41.27 13.09 8.11
CA ILE A 423 -41.91 13.33 6.81
C ILE A 423 -43.08 12.36 6.59
N GLY A 424 -44.25 12.86 6.20
CA GLY A 424 -45.37 12.00 5.82
C GLY A 424 -45.12 11.27 4.50
N ALA A 425 -45.24 9.93 4.51
CA ALA A 425 -45.30 9.11 3.30
C ALA A 425 -46.71 9.16 2.68
N MET A 426 -46.78 9.17 1.35
CA MET A 426 -48.03 9.35 0.61
C MET A 426 -48.84 8.05 0.56
N THR A 427 -50.17 8.17 0.51
CA THR A 427 -51.12 7.03 0.38
C THR A 427 -51.49 6.71 -1.07
N LYS A 428 -50.93 7.44 -2.04
CA LYS A 428 -51.14 7.27 -3.48
C LYS A 428 -49.82 7.45 -4.22
N SER A 429 -49.66 6.77 -5.35
CA SER A 429 -48.59 6.99 -6.33
C SER A 429 -48.73 8.39 -6.97
N ASN A 430 -47.69 8.84 -7.67
CA ASN A 430 -47.61 10.13 -8.39
C ASN A 430 -48.06 11.36 -7.55
N SER A 431 -47.77 11.31 -6.25
CA SER A 431 -48.20 12.32 -5.26
C SER A 431 -47.04 13.17 -4.74
N LYS A 432 -45.92 13.25 -5.49
CA LYS A 432 -44.69 13.96 -5.10
C LYS A 432 -44.94 15.42 -4.71
N ALA A 433 -45.86 16.11 -5.38
CA ALA A 433 -46.20 17.52 -5.10
C ALA A 433 -46.60 17.77 -3.63
N SER A 434 -47.24 16.78 -2.98
CA SER A 434 -47.64 16.87 -1.56
C SER A 434 -46.60 16.28 -0.60
N PHE A 435 -45.60 15.55 -1.10
CA PHE A 435 -44.53 14.96 -0.31
C PHE A 435 -43.39 15.97 -0.08
N ASN A 436 -42.99 16.20 1.18
CA ASN A 436 -41.79 16.98 1.52
C ASN A 436 -41.72 18.38 0.83
N GLY A 437 -42.87 19.03 0.61
CA GLY A 437 -42.95 20.31 -0.12
C GLY A 437 -42.55 20.20 -1.60
N GLY A 438 -42.89 19.07 -2.25
CA GLY A 438 -42.64 18.80 -3.66
C GLY A 438 -41.33 18.09 -4.00
N LYS A 439 -40.50 17.74 -3.00
CA LYS A 439 -39.06 17.47 -3.19
C LYS A 439 -38.66 16.05 -2.81
N ALA A 440 -38.04 15.31 -3.74
CA ALA A 440 -37.44 14.02 -3.44
C ALA A 440 -36.27 14.13 -2.42
N LEU A 441 -36.14 13.10 -1.60
CA LEU A 441 -35.13 12.95 -0.56
C LEU A 441 -33.72 12.74 -1.13
N VAL A 442 -32.69 13.19 -0.39
CA VAL A 442 -31.26 13.00 -0.70
C VAL A 442 -30.48 12.73 0.58
N GLY A 443 -29.89 11.55 0.70
CA GLY A 443 -29.17 11.07 1.88
C GLY A 443 -29.36 9.57 2.09
N ASN A 444 -28.89 9.02 3.22
CA ASN A 444 -29.04 7.60 3.52
C ASN A 444 -30.15 7.28 4.53
N PHE A 445 -30.40 8.16 5.51
CA PHE A 445 -31.21 7.84 6.69
C PHE A 445 -32.28 8.92 6.93
N PHE A 446 -33.53 8.49 7.11
CA PHE A 446 -34.67 9.39 7.30
C PHE A 446 -35.66 8.87 8.34
N SER A 447 -36.25 9.81 9.09
CA SER A 447 -37.42 9.58 9.94
C SER A 447 -38.68 9.98 9.19
N LEU A 448 -39.58 9.01 9.00
CA LEU A 448 -40.81 9.14 8.22
C LEU A 448 -42.02 8.81 9.09
N SER A 449 -43.22 9.09 8.59
CA SER A 449 -44.47 8.60 9.19
C SER A 449 -45.45 8.16 8.13
N ALA A 450 -46.24 7.14 8.44
CA ALA A 450 -47.33 6.66 7.60
C ALA A 450 -48.66 7.03 8.26
N ALA A 451 -49.51 7.75 7.53
CA ALA A 451 -50.86 8.12 7.95
C ALA A 451 -51.86 7.49 6.97
N PRO A 452 -52.62 6.44 7.36
CA PRO A 452 -53.48 5.73 6.43
C PRO A 452 -54.73 6.59 6.10
N SER A 453 -55.21 6.52 4.85
CA SER A 453 -56.39 7.27 4.38
C SER A 453 -57.73 6.79 4.97
N THR A 454 -57.73 5.59 5.55
CA THR A 454 -58.86 4.92 6.23
C THR A 454 -58.29 4.09 7.37
N ASP A 455 -59.09 3.71 8.37
CA ASP A 455 -58.66 2.84 9.48
C ASP A 455 -57.85 1.61 9.02
N TRP A 456 -56.76 1.34 9.72
CA TRP A 456 -55.76 0.34 9.37
C TRP A 456 -55.64 -0.72 10.49
N PRO A 457 -56.31 -1.88 10.36
CA PRO A 457 -56.30 -2.92 11.39
C PRO A 457 -54.91 -3.48 11.67
N ALA A 458 -54.69 -3.92 12.91
CA ALA A 458 -53.47 -4.62 13.30
C ALA A 458 -53.27 -5.90 12.46
N GLY A 459 -52.03 -6.20 12.09
CA GLY A 459 -51.68 -7.39 11.29
C GLY A 459 -51.99 -7.28 9.79
N THR A 460 -52.56 -6.17 9.31
CA THR A 460 -52.81 -5.94 7.88
C THR A 460 -51.76 -5.02 7.26
N SER A 461 -51.49 -5.21 5.97
CA SER A 461 -50.56 -4.36 5.20
C SER A 461 -51.25 -3.22 4.47
N ARG A 462 -50.53 -2.12 4.24
CA ARG A 462 -50.92 -1.00 3.37
C ARG A 462 -49.70 -0.48 2.60
N VAL A 463 -49.95 -0.07 1.37
CA VAL A 463 -48.95 0.54 0.49
C VAL A 463 -48.85 2.04 0.77
N PHE A 464 -47.62 2.53 0.87
CA PHE A 464 -47.29 3.96 0.92
C PHE A 464 -46.19 4.28 -0.09
N TYR A 465 -46.06 5.54 -0.47
CA TYR A 465 -45.15 6.01 -1.50
C TYR A 465 -44.28 7.15 -0.96
N ILE A 466 -42.99 7.10 -1.27
CA ILE A 466 -42.00 8.11 -0.92
C ILE A 466 -41.19 8.48 -2.16
N TYR A 467 -40.54 9.64 -2.16
CA TYR A 467 -39.76 10.09 -3.32
C TYR A 467 -38.31 10.30 -2.91
N HIS A 468 -37.37 9.61 -3.54
CA HIS A 468 -35.96 9.56 -3.14
C HIS A 468 -35.05 9.55 -4.38
N GLN A 469 -34.05 10.44 -4.46
CA GLN A 469 -33.26 10.61 -5.71
C GLN A 469 -32.32 9.43 -6.04
N MET A 470 -32.10 8.51 -5.11
CA MET A 470 -31.50 7.19 -5.38
C MET A 470 -32.50 6.12 -5.87
N ALA A 471 -33.75 6.46 -6.20
CA ALA A 471 -34.62 5.56 -6.97
C ALA A 471 -34.34 5.80 -8.46
N THR A 472 -33.76 4.77 -9.09
CA THR A 472 -33.21 4.81 -10.46
C THR A 472 -33.71 3.64 -11.31
N GLY A 473 -34.57 2.80 -10.73
CA GLY A 473 -35.09 1.56 -11.30
C GLY A 473 -34.39 0.30 -10.80
N TYR A 474 -33.17 0.41 -10.25
CA TYR A 474 -32.48 -0.74 -9.66
C TYR A 474 -32.93 -0.93 -8.20
N LEU A 475 -33.31 -2.15 -7.83
CA LEU A 475 -33.74 -2.47 -6.45
C LEU A 475 -32.55 -2.44 -5.48
N TYR A 476 -32.25 -1.24 -4.98
CA TYR A 476 -31.20 -1.01 -3.98
C TYR A 476 -31.54 -1.64 -2.62
N GLN A 477 -30.56 -1.66 -1.71
CA GLN A 477 -30.77 -1.96 -0.29
C GLN A 477 -31.56 -0.83 0.41
N VAL A 478 -32.82 -0.64 0.02
CA VAL A 478 -33.79 0.17 0.75
C VAL A 478 -34.35 -0.69 1.88
N LYS A 479 -33.95 -0.38 3.11
CA LYS A 479 -34.39 -1.05 4.33
C LYS A 479 -35.31 -0.06 5.05
N CYS A 480 -36.51 -0.46 5.44
CA CYS A 480 -37.34 0.36 6.32
C CYS A 480 -37.77 -0.40 7.58
N GLY A 481 -37.98 0.32 8.68
CA GLY A 481 -38.19 -0.25 10.01
C GLY A 481 -38.86 0.76 10.93
N GLY A 482 -38.85 0.57 12.25
CA GLY A 482 -39.43 1.55 13.18
C GLY A 482 -38.85 1.45 14.59
N PRO A 483 -39.09 2.47 15.43
CA PRO A 483 -38.71 2.43 16.84
C PRO A 483 -39.51 1.36 17.57
N THR A 484 -38.87 0.50 18.36
CA THR A 484 -39.55 -0.57 19.10
C THR A 484 -40.41 -0.03 20.24
N MET A 485 -41.69 -0.40 20.26
CA MET A 485 -42.61 -0.06 21.34
C MET A 485 -42.29 -0.91 22.60
N GLN A 486 -42.13 -0.25 23.74
CA GLN A 486 -41.78 -0.89 25.01
C GLN A 486 -42.73 -2.04 25.39
N ALA A 487 -44.05 -1.82 25.26
CA ALA A 487 -45.11 -2.79 25.58
C ALA A 487 -45.17 -4.06 24.70
N THR A 488 -44.33 -4.19 23.66
CA THR A 488 -44.33 -5.40 22.80
C THR A 488 -42.94 -5.87 22.36
N GLY A 489 -41.91 -5.00 22.41
CA GLY A 489 -40.60 -5.25 21.80
C GLY A 489 -40.59 -5.18 20.26
N LEU A 490 -41.67 -4.68 19.64
CA LEU A 490 -41.87 -4.63 18.18
C LEU A 490 -42.00 -3.19 17.71
N PRO A 491 -41.62 -2.86 16.47
CA PRO A 491 -41.93 -1.55 15.89
C PRO A 491 -43.45 -1.43 15.63
N PRO A 492 -44.03 -0.21 15.66
CA PRO A 492 -45.44 0.00 15.35
C PRO A 492 -45.76 -0.31 13.89
N LEU A 493 -44.79 -0.08 13.00
CA LEU A 493 -44.82 -0.36 11.56
C LEU A 493 -43.60 -1.19 11.15
N ALA A 494 -43.75 -2.08 10.20
CA ALA A 494 -42.61 -2.83 9.63
C ALA A 494 -42.74 -3.01 8.10
N CYS A 495 -41.60 -3.19 7.42
CA CYS A 495 -41.46 -3.00 5.98
C CYS A 495 -41.58 -4.33 5.21
N THR A 496 -42.80 -4.74 4.87
CA THR A 496 -43.07 -6.05 4.24
C THR A 496 -42.50 -6.20 2.82
N GLN A 497 -42.40 -5.10 2.08
CA GLN A 497 -41.91 -5.06 0.71
C GLN A 497 -41.41 -3.64 0.39
N VAL A 498 -40.41 -3.54 -0.47
CA VAL A 498 -40.04 -2.29 -1.15
C VAL A 498 -39.97 -2.55 -2.66
N GLN A 499 -40.42 -1.59 -3.45
CA GLN A 499 -40.39 -1.60 -4.91
C GLN A 499 -39.98 -0.21 -5.42
N ASP A 500 -39.10 -0.17 -6.43
CA ASP A 500 -38.75 1.08 -7.12
C ASP A 500 -39.71 1.27 -8.31
N ASN A 501 -40.52 2.33 -8.27
CA ASN A 501 -41.55 2.64 -9.26
C ASN A 501 -41.04 3.59 -10.37
N SER A 502 -39.74 3.91 -10.38
CA SER A 502 -39.12 4.76 -11.41
C SER A 502 -38.74 4.02 -12.70
N GLN A 503 -38.89 2.68 -12.75
CA GLN A 503 -38.73 1.90 -13.99
C GLN A 503 -39.83 2.17 -15.04
N ALA A 504 -39.52 1.75 -16.27
CA ALA A 504 -40.48 1.72 -17.37
C ALA A 504 -41.68 0.80 -17.03
N GLY A 505 -42.90 1.29 -17.28
CA GLY A 505 -44.16 0.65 -16.89
C GLY A 505 -45.00 1.56 -15.98
N THR A 506 -44.36 2.18 -14.98
CA THR A 506 -45.01 3.17 -14.09
C THR A 506 -44.46 4.58 -14.26
N MET A 507 -43.16 4.73 -14.55
CA MET A 507 -42.47 6.02 -14.81
C MET A 507 -42.87 7.18 -13.86
N VAL A 508 -42.87 6.94 -12.54
CA VAL A 508 -42.99 8.05 -11.57
C VAL A 508 -41.60 8.40 -11.05
N PRO A 509 -41.00 9.55 -11.43
CA PRO A 509 -39.63 9.87 -11.06
C PRO A 509 -39.40 9.89 -9.55
N TYR A 510 -38.33 9.21 -9.14
CA TYR A 510 -37.90 9.05 -7.75
C TYR A 510 -38.84 8.23 -6.85
N GLU A 511 -39.95 7.67 -7.35
CA GLU A 511 -40.92 6.99 -6.50
C GLU A 511 -40.41 5.63 -5.99
N VAL A 512 -40.42 5.46 -4.68
CA VAL A 512 -40.27 4.17 -4.01
C VAL A 512 -41.58 3.83 -3.31
N GLN A 513 -42.12 2.67 -3.64
CA GLN A 513 -43.28 2.08 -2.99
C GLN A 513 -42.83 1.24 -1.80
N VAL A 514 -43.37 1.51 -0.62
CA VAL A 514 -43.12 0.74 0.60
C VAL A 514 -44.42 0.13 1.11
N THR A 515 -44.49 -1.20 1.13
CA THR A 515 -45.64 -1.92 1.70
C THR A 515 -45.36 -2.14 3.17
N LEU A 516 -46.06 -1.41 4.04
CA LEU A 516 -45.91 -1.46 5.49
C LEU A 516 -46.98 -2.36 6.11
N ILE A 517 -46.68 -3.03 7.21
CA ILE A 517 -47.66 -3.72 8.07
C ILE A 517 -47.88 -2.94 9.37
N ASN A 518 -49.12 -2.90 9.86
CA ASN A 518 -49.41 -2.42 11.21
C ASN A 518 -49.08 -3.51 12.24
N MET A 519 -48.04 -3.29 13.04
CA MET A 519 -47.59 -4.17 14.12
C MET A 519 -47.86 -3.59 15.53
N SER A 520 -48.60 -2.48 15.63
CA SER A 520 -48.93 -1.80 16.90
C SER A 520 -49.88 -2.58 17.83
N GLY A 521 -50.45 -3.70 17.38
CA GLY A 521 -51.45 -4.47 18.12
C GLY A 521 -52.84 -3.82 18.17
N THR A 522 -53.01 -2.61 17.65
CA THR A 522 -54.29 -1.87 17.62
C THR A 522 -54.57 -1.32 16.22
N THR A 523 -55.82 -0.92 15.94
CA THR A 523 -56.15 -0.25 14.67
C THR A 523 -55.57 1.16 14.65
N ILE A 524 -54.66 1.43 13.72
CA ILE A 524 -54.18 2.79 13.44
C ILE A 524 -55.33 3.52 12.73
N LYS A 525 -55.88 4.56 13.38
CA LYS A 525 -57.00 5.33 12.83
C LYS A 525 -56.63 6.09 11.56
N ALA A 526 -57.64 6.35 10.71
CA ALA A 526 -57.50 7.22 9.54
C ALA A 526 -56.80 8.55 9.93
N GLY A 527 -55.83 8.98 9.13
CA GLY A 527 -55.04 10.19 9.38
C GLY A 527 -54.01 10.10 10.52
N LYS A 528 -53.98 9.03 11.33
CA LYS A 528 -53.02 8.89 12.45
C LYS A 528 -51.62 8.58 11.92
N ALA A 529 -50.79 9.62 11.79
CA ALA A 529 -49.38 9.51 11.50
C ALA A 529 -48.67 8.61 12.53
N THR A 530 -48.01 7.55 12.04
CA THR A 530 -47.29 6.57 12.86
C THR A 530 -45.83 6.47 12.34
N PRO A 531 -44.81 6.60 13.19
CA PRO A 531 -43.43 6.79 12.74
C PRO A 531 -42.76 5.49 12.26
N PHE A 532 -41.88 5.63 11.27
CA PHE A 532 -41.00 4.58 10.74
C PHE A 532 -39.68 5.20 10.24
N THR A 533 -38.63 4.40 10.07
CA THR A 533 -37.33 4.85 9.56
C THR A 533 -37.02 4.24 8.20
N LEU A 534 -36.28 4.98 7.37
CA LEU A 534 -35.78 4.55 6.07
C LEU A 534 -34.24 4.58 6.08
N ALA A 535 -33.61 3.53 5.56
CA ALA A 535 -32.20 3.46 5.21
C ALA A 535 -32.06 3.09 3.73
N VAL A 536 -31.21 3.78 2.98
CA VAL A 536 -31.02 3.56 1.53
C VAL A 536 -29.53 3.38 1.20
N ALA A 537 -29.20 2.39 0.38
CA ALA A 537 -27.88 2.15 -0.21
C ALA A 537 -26.71 1.93 0.78
N THR A 538 -26.99 1.42 1.99
CA THR A 538 -25.99 1.15 3.04
C THR A 538 -25.76 -0.35 3.28
N LEU A 539 -24.51 -0.75 3.53
CA LEU A 539 -24.09 -2.14 3.78
C LEU A 539 -24.50 -2.69 5.17
N GLY A 540 -25.04 -1.87 6.07
CA GLY A 540 -25.32 -2.23 7.46
C GLY A 540 -26.80 -2.31 7.83
N ASN A 541 -27.06 -2.61 9.11
CA ASN A 541 -28.36 -2.36 9.75
C ASN A 541 -28.56 -0.85 10.02
N VAL A 542 -29.79 -0.44 10.31
CA VAL A 542 -30.08 0.94 10.76
C VAL A 542 -29.27 1.22 12.04
N PRO A 543 -28.47 2.29 12.12
CA PRO A 543 -27.57 2.50 13.26
C PRO A 543 -28.29 2.60 14.61
N THR A 544 -27.91 1.74 15.55
CA THR A 544 -28.33 1.79 16.95
C THR A 544 -27.89 3.06 17.67
N CYS A 545 -26.96 3.83 17.07
CA CYS A 545 -26.53 5.15 17.51
C CYS A 545 -27.68 6.15 17.71
N TYR A 546 -28.86 5.92 17.10
CA TYR A 546 -30.06 6.75 17.28
C TYR A 546 -30.97 6.33 18.45
N LEU A 547 -30.55 5.36 19.27
CA LEU A 547 -31.28 4.87 20.45
C LEU A 547 -30.62 5.24 21.79
N ALA A 548 -29.39 5.78 21.77
CA ALA A 548 -28.63 6.09 22.99
C ALA A 548 -29.32 7.11 23.91
N ASP A 549 -30.11 8.04 23.35
CA ASP A 549 -30.92 9.01 24.11
C ASP A 549 -32.24 8.41 24.64
N LEU A 550 -32.56 7.14 24.33
CA LEU A 550 -33.78 6.46 24.78
C LEU A 550 -33.55 5.38 25.85
N ASP A 551 -32.32 4.84 25.97
CA ASP A 551 -31.95 3.87 27.03
C ASP A 551 -32.06 4.47 28.45
N ALA A 552 -32.24 5.79 28.58
CA ALA A 552 -32.57 6.47 29.82
C ALA A 552 -34.01 6.22 30.31
N ILE A 553 -34.93 5.70 29.48
CA ILE A 553 -36.37 5.64 29.78
C ILE A 553 -36.98 4.24 29.55
N THR A 554 -37.49 3.69 30.65
CA THR A 554 -38.28 2.44 30.78
C THR A 554 -37.54 1.11 30.51
N ALA A 555 -36.92 0.58 31.56
CA ALA A 555 -36.92 -0.86 31.77
C ALA A 555 -38.32 -1.32 32.23
N SER A 556 -39.09 -2.04 31.39
CA SER A 556 -40.07 -3.08 31.82
C SER A 556 -40.85 -3.77 30.67
N LEU A 557 -40.75 -5.11 30.64
CA LEU A 557 -41.84 -6.10 30.45
C LEU A 557 -42.78 -6.08 29.20
N ALA A 558 -42.39 -6.88 28.20
CA ALA A 558 -43.12 -8.05 27.64
C ALA A 558 -44.50 -7.94 26.89
N VAL A 559 -44.49 -8.27 25.58
CA VAL A 559 -45.05 -9.50 24.89
C VAL A 559 -46.40 -10.12 25.39
N PRO A 560 -47.32 -10.70 24.54
CA PRO A 560 -47.60 -10.71 23.07
C PRO A 560 -49.02 -10.13 22.70
N SER A 561 -49.55 -9.98 21.46
CA SER A 561 -49.84 -10.84 20.26
C SER A 561 -50.76 -12.07 20.51
N PRO A 562 -51.46 -12.72 19.52
CA PRO A 562 -51.56 -12.49 18.05
C PRO A 562 -53.04 -12.54 17.43
N PRO A 563 -53.49 -13.42 16.48
CA PRO A 563 -53.71 -13.07 15.04
C PRO A 563 -55.01 -13.57 14.32
N ARG A 564 -55.20 -13.19 13.03
CA ARG A 564 -55.64 -14.01 11.84
C ARG A 564 -55.89 -13.10 10.59
N VAL A 565 -56.13 -13.56 9.34
CA VAL A 565 -55.47 -14.54 8.42
C VAL A 565 -56.09 -14.34 6.99
N PRO A 566 -55.41 -14.69 5.85
CA PRO A 566 -55.77 -14.21 4.49
C PRO A 566 -56.21 -15.31 3.47
N ASP A 567 -56.31 -14.97 2.17
CA ASP A 567 -56.39 -15.88 1.01
C ASP A 567 -55.52 -15.40 -0.20
N THR A 568 -55.59 -16.04 -1.39
CA THR A 568 -54.44 -16.35 -2.26
C THR A 568 -54.64 -16.23 -3.80
N SER A 569 -53.54 -16.16 -4.59
CA SER A 569 -53.29 -16.90 -5.89
C SER A 569 -52.09 -16.38 -6.74
N SER A 570 -51.43 -17.30 -7.50
CA SER A 570 -50.59 -17.22 -8.75
C SER A 570 -49.72 -15.99 -9.13
N GLY A 571 -48.61 -16.08 -9.90
CA GLY A 571 -47.94 -17.22 -10.57
C GLY A 571 -46.78 -16.76 -11.50
N ASP A 572 -45.91 -17.69 -11.95
CA ASP A 572 -44.81 -17.59 -12.95
C ASP A 572 -43.67 -16.54 -12.73
N GLY A 573 -42.44 -16.72 -13.25
CA GLY A 573 -41.78 -17.90 -13.84
C GLY A 573 -40.75 -17.56 -14.95
N ASP A 574 -39.44 -17.72 -14.73
CA ASP A 574 -38.43 -17.69 -15.81
C ASP A 574 -37.09 -18.39 -15.45
N ASN A 575 -36.32 -18.85 -16.44
CA ASN A 575 -35.09 -19.66 -16.29
C ASN A 575 -34.05 -19.37 -17.40
N GLY A 576 -32.78 -19.13 -17.03
CA GLY A 576 -31.70 -19.18 -18.02
C GLY A 576 -30.35 -18.59 -17.60
N LEU A 577 -29.41 -19.45 -17.18
CA LEU A 577 -27.95 -19.32 -17.41
C LEU A 577 -27.20 -20.54 -16.83
N LEU A 578 -27.08 -21.59 -17.65
CA LEU A 578 -26.15 -22.71 -17.48
C LEU A 578 -25.51 -23.02 -18.84
N ASN A 579 -24.36 -23.70 -18.82
CA ASN A 579 -23.56 -24.14 -19.98
C ASN A 579 -22.81 -23.03 -20.75
N TYR A 580 -21.60 -22.67 -20.28
CA TYR A 580 -20.47 -22.41 -21.18
C TYR A 580 -19.10 -22.75 -20.55
N GLU A 581 -18.91 -23.99 -20.10
CA GLU A 581 -17.59 -24.55 -19.80
C GLU A 581 -17.24 -25.64 -20.82
N GLN A 582 -16.53 -25.28 -21.90
CA GLN A 582 -15.55 -26.12 -22.61
C GLN A 582 -15.03 -25.41 -23.87
N SER A 583 -13.76 -25.68 -24.23
CA SER A 583 -12.90 -24.93 -25.17
C SER A 583 -12.62 -23.48 -24.70
N VAL A 584 -11.42 -22.92 -24.84
CA VAL A 584 -10.28 -23.31 -25.71
C VAL A 584 -9.07 -23.78 -24.89
N LEU A 585 -8.48 -24.91 -25.26
CA LEU A 585 -7.11 -25.30 -24.88
C LEU A 585 -6.19 -25.08 -26.08
N GLY A 586 -5.05 -24.42 -25.89
CA GLY A 586 -4.23 -23.88 -26.98
C GLY A 586 -2.77 -23.59 -26.64
N THR A 587 -2.07 -24.58 -26.10
CA THR A 587 -0.61 -24.83 -26.25
C THR A 587 0.37 -23.64 -26.16
N GLN A 588 1.07 -23.50 -25.02
CA GLN A 588 2.55 -23.58 -24.93
C GLN A 588 3.09 -23.33 -23.49
N VAL A 589 3.15 -24.39 -22.66
CA VAL A 589 4.20 -24.55 -21.63
C VAL A 589 4.47 -26.05 -21.46
N VAL A 590 5.56 -26.55 -22.05
CA VAL A 590 6.12 -27.89 -21.74
C VAL A 590 7.64 -27.82 -21.86
N VAL A 591 8.35 -28.01 -20.74
CA VAL A 591 9.62 -28.74 -20.53
C VAL A 591 10.07 -28.42 -19.10
N SER A 592 9.99 -29.40 -18.20
CA SER A 592 10.64 -29.37 -16.87
C SER A 592 10.54 -30.67 -16.08
N VAL A 593 9.47 -31.47 -16.24
CA VAL A 593 9.23 -32.68 -15.39
C VAL A 593 9.27 -34.01 -16.17
N LEU A 594 9.08 -33.99 -17.49
CA LEU A 594 8.73 -35.20 -18.26
C LEU A 594 9.91 -36.07 -18.76
N ARG A 595 11.13 -35.96 -18.19
CA ARG A 595 12.27 -36.78 -18.68
C ARG A 595 13.32 -37.31 -17.70
N GLU A 596 13.15 -37.16 -16.39
CA GLU A 596 13.88 -38.04 -15.45
C GLU A 596 13.44 -39.51 -15.63
N LEU A 597 12.18 -39.74 -16.04
CA LEU A 597 11.65 -41.09 -16.33
C LEU A 597 12.17 -41.73 -17.64
N ALA A 598 13.09 -41.09 -18.37
CA ALA A 598 13.77 -41.73 -19.51
C ALA A 598 15.11 -42.39 -19.13
N ASN A 599 15.59 -42.23 -17.90
CA ASN A 599 16.94 -42.66 -17.50
C ASN A 599 17.13 -44.19 -17.33
N GLN A 600 16.07 -45.01 -17.45
CA GLN A 600 16.13 -46.44 -17.08
C GLN A 600 15.71 -47.44 -18.17
N THR A 601 14.94 -47.06 -19.20
CA THR A 601 14.38 -48.01 -20.19
C THR A 601 15.02 -47.95 -21.59
N PHE A 602 16.25 -47.43 -21.71
CA PHE A 602 17.09 -47.65 -22.90
C PHE A 602 18.57 -47.93 -22.55
N ARG A 603 18.79 -48.65 -21.45
CA ARG A 603 19.95 -49.56 -21.37
C ARG A 603 19.59 -50.86 -22.13
N ALA A 604 20.60 -51.53 -22.66
CA ALA A 604 20.50 -52.81 -23.39
C ALA A 604 19.80 -52.77 -24.76
N LEU A 605 20.43 -52.12 -25.75
CA LEU A 605 20.43 -52.57 -27.16
C LEU A 605 21.70 -52.02 -27.86
N SER A 606 22.58 -52.91 -28.37
CA SER A 606 23.75 -52.71 -29.25
C SER A 606 24.60 -51.42 -29.10
N GLY A 607 25.90 -51.42 -28.81
CA GLY A 607 26.89 -52.52 -28.77
C GLY A 607 27.85 -52.50 -29.97
N ALA A 608 29.15 -52.43 -29.67
CA ALA A 608 30.33 -52.49 -30.57
C ALA A 608 30.75 -51.21 -31.35
N SER A 609 32.07 -50.90 -31.22
CA SER A 609 32.98 -50.21 -32.17
C SER A 609 32.68 -48.78 -32.68
N ALA A 610 33.68 -47.91 -32.92
CA ALA A 610 35.10 -47.82 -32.49
C ALA A 610 35.69 -46.44 -32.91
N LEU A 611 36.89 -46.11 -32.41
CA LEU A 611 37.79 -45.02 -32.87
C LEU A 611 37.35 -43.56 -32.60
N SER A 612 38.24 -42.57 -32.40
CA SER A 612 39.62 -42.56 -31.86
C SER A 612 40.15 -41.11 -31.70
N ALA A 613 40.83 -40.81 -30.58
CA ALA A 613 41.83 -39.72 -30.39
C ALA A 613 41.37 -38.25 -30.64
N SER A 614 41.96 -37.19 -30.07
CA SER A 614 43.13 -36.96 -29.17
C SER A 614 42.89 -35.63 -28.41
N SER A 615 43.43 -35.30 -27.23
CA SER A 615 44.32 -35.91 -26.21
C SER A 615 44.26 -34.97 -24.98
N LEU A 616 44.14 -35.42 -23.71
CA LEU A 616 45.22 -35.89 -22.81
C LEU A 616 46.35 -34.86 -22.59
N ALA A 617 46.83 -34.55 -21.37
CA ALA A 617 46.49 -35.03 -20.01
C ALA A 617 46.94 -34.03 -18.90
N ASP A 618 47.22 -34.55 -17.69
CA ASP A 618 47.85 -33.92 -16.49
C ASP A 618 46.93 -32.97 -15.67
N ILE A 619 46.67 -33.13 -14.35
CA ILE A 619 47.16 -33.96 -13.21
C ILE A 619 45.96 -34.08 -12.21
N VAL A 620 45.58 -35.19 -11.53
CA VAL A 620 46.25 -36.26 -10.72
C VAL A 620 46.43 -35.85 -9.22
N ASP A 621 46.01 -36.59 -8.17
CA ASP A 621 45.25 -37.86 -8.07
C ASP A 621 43.90 -37.67 -7.29
N SER A 622 43.46 -38.26 -6.15
CA SER A 622 43.94 -39.26 -5.17
C SER A 622 42.78 -39.79 -4.26
N GLU A 623 42.79 -41.08 -3.86
CA GLU A 623 42.21 -41.75 -2.65
C GLU A 623 40.72 -41.48 -2.23
N SER A 624 39.78 -42.45 -2.07
CA SER A 624 39.70 -43.66 -1.20
C SER A 624 39.66 -43.33 0.32
N ASP A 625 38.87 -43.92 1.23
CA ASP A 625 37.97 -45.11 1.26
C ASP A 625 37.26 -45.15 2.66
N LEU A 626 36.16 -45.84 3.08
CA LEU A 626 35.19 -46.87 2.61
C LEU A 626 33.79 -46.68 3.31
N TYR A 627 32.76 -47.41 2.84
CA TYR A 627 31.55 -48.08 3.44
C TYR A 627 31.20 -47.95 4.97
N GLY A 628 29.94 -48.20 5.40
CA GLY A 628 28.78 -48.76 4.68
C GLY A 628 27.48 -48.87 5.52
N GLU A 629 26.56 -49.74 5.07
CA GLU A 629 25.21 -49.99 5.61
C GLU A 629 25.19 -51.11 6.69
N ASP A 630 24.12 -51.20 7.50
CA ASP A 630 23.28 -52.41 7.75
C ASP A 630 22.44 -52.35 9.06
N ASP A 631 21.46 -53.25 9.15
CA ASP A 631 20.33 -53.29 10.10
C ASP A 631 20.44 -54.42 11.19
N GLU A 632 19.39 -54.58 12.00
CA GLU A 632 18.94 -55.83 12.69
C GLU A 632 19.47 -56.26 14.11
N TRP A 633 18.59 -56.01 15.11
CA TRP A 633 18.16 -56.83 16.29
C TRP A 633 19.06 -57.33 17.46
N LEU A 634 18.39 -57.34 18.63
CA LEU A 634 18.43 -58.30 19.77
C LEU A 634 19.68 -58.47 20.65
N SER A 635 19.54 -58.09 21.92
CA SER A 635 19.38 -59.05 23.04
C SER A 635 18.99 -58.37 24.37
N VAL A 636 18.76 -59.14 25.43
CA VAL A 636 18.11 -58.71 26.70
C VAL A 636 18.94 -59.13 27.92
N SER A 637 19.15 -58.23 28.89
CA SER A 637 19.20 -58.59 30.33
C SER A 637 19.21 -57.37 31.28
N THR A 638 18.23 -57.30 32.19
CA THR A 638 18.31 -56.95 33.64
C THR A 638 19.28 -55.83 34.11
N LEU A 639 18.87 -54.92 35.01
CA LEU A 639 18.38 -55.25 36.36
C LEU A 639 17.42 -54.20 36.94
N ASP A 640 16.55 -54.66 37.84
CA ASP A 640 15.64 -53.87 38.68
C ASP A 640 16.33 -53.14 39.84
N VAL A 641 15.70 -52.10 40.42
CA VAL A 641 15.25 -52.05 41.84
C VAL A 641 14.40 -50.79 42.08
N ASN A 642 13.09 -51.01 42.26
CA ASN A 642 12.16 -50.31 43.15
C ASN A 642 12.58 -48.99 43.87
N ARG A 643 11.73 -47.96 43.75
CA ARG A 643 10.74 -47.65 44.81
C ARG A 643 9.62 -46.69 44.39
N THR A 644 8.43 -46.91 44.95
CA THR A 644 7.22 -46.08 44.84
C THR A 644 6.58 -45.97 46.22
N ILE A 645 5.75 -44.93 46.47
CA ILE A 645 4.59 -44.82 47.41
C ILE A 645 4.54 -43.40 48.06
N VAL A 646 3.75 -42.46 47.52
CA VAL A 646 2.40 -41.94 47.93
C VAL A 646 2.42 -40.99 49.20
N PRO A 647 1.34 -40.33 49.72
CA PRO A 647 1.27 -38.86 49.63
C PRO A 647 0.86 -38.06 50.90
N SER A 648 0.68 -36.73 50.70
CA SER A 648 -0.30 -35.84 51.37
C SER A 648 -0.10 -35.33 52.82
N ALA A 649 -0.13 -34.00 52.97
CA ALA A 649 -0.72 -33.28 54.13
C ALA A 649 -1.01 -31.80 53.77
N VAL A 650 -1.98 -31.16 54.45
CA VAL A 650 -2.39 -29.74 54.22
C VAL A 650 -2.55 -29.01 55.56
N VAL A 651 -1.88 -27.86 55.74
CA VAL A 651 -2.09 -26.93 56.88
C VAL A 651 -1.94 -25.46 56.40
N LYS A 652 -2.62 -24.51 57.08
CA LYS A 652 -2.67 -23.05 56.77
C LYS A 652 -1.65 -22.20 57.59
N PRO A 653 -1.45 -20.90 57.27
CA PRO A 653 -0.25 -20.12 57.68
C PRO A 653 -0.46 -19.10 58.81
N PRO A 654 0.65 -18.52 59.33
CA PRO A 654 0.72 -17.15 59.86
C PRO A 654 1.69 -16.23 59.05
N PRO A 655 1.70 -14.89 59.26
CA PRO A 655 2.27 -13.93 58.30
C PRO A 655 3.56 -13.21 58.83
N PRO A 656 3.98 -11.99 58.37
CA PRO A 656 5.31 -11.83 57.77
C PRO A 656 6.33 -11.01 58.60
N ARG A 657 7.63 -11.12 58.27
CA ARG A 657 8.67 -10.15 58.68
C ARG A 657 9.72 -9.93 57.57
N PRO A 658 10.09 -8.67 57.24
CA PRO A 658 11.16 -8.37 56.28
C PRO A 658 12.55 -8.30 56.94
N ARG A 659 13.61 -8.66 56.21
CA ARG A 659 15.03 -8.43 56.57
C ARG A 659 15.94 -8.51 55.31
N PRO A 660 17.25 -8.16 55.37
CA PRO A 660 17.83 -7.16 54.47
C PRO A 660 18.55 -7.75 53.24
N PRO A 661 18.93 -6.91 52.25
CA PRO A 661 19.67 -7.36 51.07
C PRO A 661 21.09 -7.86 51.41
N PRO A 662 21.49 -9.07 50.96
CA PRO A 662 22.88 -9.54 50.99
C PRO A 662 23.78 -8.77 49.98
N PRO A 663 25.12 -8.78 50.19
CA PRO A 663 26.05 -7.92 49.44
C PRO A 663 26.49 -8.49 48.08
N SER A 664 26.93 -7.59 47.20
CA SER A 664 27.47 -7.91 45.86
C SER A 664 28.79 -8.70 45.90
N PRO A 665 28.90 -9.87 45.25
CA PRO A 665 30.17 -10.56 45.05
C PRO A 665 31.11 -9.79 44.11
N LYS A 666 32.42 -9.85 44.37
CA LYS A 666 33.45 -9.23 43.51
C LYS A 666 33.80 -10.16 42.33
N TYR A 667 33.99 -9.56 41.15
CA TYR A 667 34.57 -10.24 39.97
C TYR A 667 36.06 -10.55 40.15
N LEU A 668 36.53 -11.63 39.49
CA LEU A 668 37.83 -11.61 38.79
C LEU A 668 37.89 -12.70 37.68
N LYS A 669 37.94 -12.22 36.42
CA LYS A 669 38.63 -12.73 35.21
C LYS A 669 38.99 -14.24 35.12
N THR A 670 38.76 -14.93 34.00
CA THR A 670 39.20 -14.54 32.64
C THR A 670 38.35 -15.17 31.52
N SER A 671 38.21 -14.44 30.40
CA SER A 671 37.79 -14.92 29.08
C SER A 671 38.20 -13.84 28.05
N PRO A 672 38.44 -14.18 26.77
CA PRO A 672 38.89 -13.19 25.77
C PRO A 672 37.82 -12.12 25.50
N PRO A 673 38.22 -10.91 25.06
CA PRO A 673 37.28 -9.83 24.79
C PRO A 673 36.35 -10.19 23.63
N PRO A 674 35.02 -9.96 23.74
CA PRO A 674 34.12 -10.06 22.59
C PRO A 674 34.48 -8.99 21.54
N PRO A 675 34.20 -9.23 20.24
CA PRO A 675 34.40 -8.23 19.21
C PRO A 675 33.56 -6.96 19.50
N PRO A 676 34.06 -5.77 19.13
CA PRO A 676 33.45 -4.50 19.55
C PRO A 676 32.04 -4.33 18.94
N THR A 677 31.03 -4.32 19.81
CA THR A 677 29.61 -4.14 19.45
C THR A 677 29.31 -2.69 19.08
N LEU A 678 29.80 -2.24 17.92
CA LEU A 678 29.57 -0.90 17.36
C LEU A 678 28.15 -0.75 16.78
N TYR A 679 27.16 -0.65 17.67
CA TYR A 679 25.79 -0.25 17.31
C TYR A 679 25.29 0.89 18.21
N THR A 680 25.55 2.13 17.76
CA THR A 680 25.01 3.35 18.36
C THR A 680 23.55 3.57 17.91
N PRO A 681 22.67 4.24 18.69
CA PRO A 681 21.26 4.39 18.30
C PRO A 681 20.97 5.63 17.43
N LEU A 682 20.15 5.44 16.39
CA LEU A 682 19.48 6.52 15.63
C LEU A 682 18.80 7.51 16.58
N LYS A 683 19.08 8.81 16.43
CA LYS A 683 18.48 9.87 17.25
C LYS A 683 17.94 11.02 16.39
N ARG A 684 16.61 11.04 16.18
CA ARG A 684 15.83 12.12 15.52
C ARG A 684 16.33 12.51 14.12
N GLN A 685 16.25 11.60 13.15
CA GLN A 685 16.90 11.79 11.84
C GLN A 685 15.90 11.78 10.67
N ARG A 686 16.25 12.54 9.62
CA ARG A 686 15.42 12.81 8.44
C ARG A 686 15.87 11.92 7.27
N ILE A 687 15.29 10.72 7.17
CA ILE A 687 15.38 9.92 5.96
C ILE A 687 14.33 10.47 4.98
N TYR A 688 14.73 10.83 3.76
CA TYR A 688 13.85 11.38 2.74
C TYR A 688 13.78 10.47 1.51
N GLN A 689 12.57 10.00 1.20
CA GLN A 689 12.03 10.21 -0.15
C GLN A 689 10.83 11.17 0.02
N LEU A 690 10.77 12.19 -0.83
CA LEU A 690 10.09 13.46 -0.57
C LEU A 690 8.59 13.34 -0.22
N PRO A 691 8.14 13.85 0.95
CA PRO A 691 6.90 14.61 1.08
C PRO A 691 7.12 16.09 0.71
N PRO A 692 6.07 16.84 0.31
CA PRO A 692 6.21 18.22 -0.20
C PRO A 692 6.59 19.28 0.84
N GLY A 693 7.00 20.46 0.37
CA GLY A 693 6.98 21.73 1.10
C GLY A 693 8.29 22.23 1.74
N HIS A 694 9.28 21.37 2.02
CA HIS A 694 10.52 21.78 2.72
C HIS A 694 11.80 21.18 2.10
N ILE A 695 12.18 21.68 0.92
CA ILE A 695 13.57 21.62 0.43
C ILE A 695 14.27 22.89 0.91
N GLY A 696 15.21 22.77 1.83
CA GLY A 696 16.18 23.84 2.06
C GLY A 696 17.15 23.85 0.88
N ARG A 697 17.16 24.95 0.11
CA ARG A 697 18.02 25.12 -1.08
C ARG A 697 19.45 24.62 -0.79
N PRO A 698 20.02 23.72 -1.60
CA PRO A 698 21.47 23.62 -1.69
C PRO A 698 22.00 24.98 -2.11
N THR A 699 22.85 25.60 -1.30
CA THR A 699 23.59 26.80 -1.72
C THR A 699 24.66 26.34 -2.71
N MET A 700 24.25 26.18 -3.97
CA MET A 700 25.09 25.84 -5.11
C MET A 700 26.34 26.73 -5.16
N LEU A 701 27.40 26.25 -5.82
CA LEU A 701 28.70 26.94 -5.90
C LEU A 701 28.67 28.31 -6.63
N SER A 702 27.50 28.86 -7.00
CA SER A 702 27.33 30.17 -7.63
C SER A 702 27.78 31.36 -6.77
N SER A 703 28.03 31.17 -5.47
CA SER A 703 28.65 32.18 -4.60
C SER A 703 30.15 31.96 -4.34
N ILE A 704 30.80 30.99 -5.00
CA ILE A 704 32.23 30.74 -4.86
C ILE A 704 32.98 31.51 -5.95
N VAL A 705 33.92 32.34 -5.50
CA VAL A 705 34.75 33.20 -6.34
C VAL A 705 35.65 32.35 -7.25
N THR A 706 35.80 32.80 -8.50
CA THR A 706 36.67 32.20 -9.53
C THR A 706 38.08 31.94 -9.00
N GLY A 707 38.54 30.68 -9.00
CA GLY A 707 39.88 30.34 -8.56
C GLY A 707 40.15 28.82 -8.50
N CYS A 708 41.41 28.45 -8.75
CA CYS A 708 41.86 27.05 -8.70
C CYS A 708 41.61 26.40 -7.31
N PRO A 709 41.00 25.20 -7.24
CA PRO A 709 40.79 24.47 -5.98
C PRO A 709 42.06 24.22 -5.16
N ALA A 710 43.22 24.06 -5.81
CA ALA A 710 44.50 23.86 -5.12
C ALA A 710 45.07 25.13 -4.44
N THR A 711 44.33 26.25 -4.42
CA THR A 711 44.53 27.35 -3.47
C THR A 711 44.10 26.94 -2.04
N TYR A 712 43.18 25.98 -1.92
CA TYR A 712 42.45 25.63 -0.71
C TYR A 712 42.78 24.22 -0.17
N LEU A 713 43.93 23.68 -0.57
CA LEU A 713 44.43 22.36 -0.16
C LEU A 713 44.67 22.28 1.35
N VAL A 714 44.11 21.25 2.00
CA VAL A 714 44.49 20.90 3.38
C VAL A 714 45.97 20.51 3.51
N THR A 715 46.58 20.00 2.43
CA THR A 715 48.02 19.63 2.40
C THR A 715 48.96 20.84 2.47
N LYS A 716 48.53 22.02 1.97
CA LYS A 716 49.27 23.29 2.16
C LYS A 716 49.30 23.75 3.62
N GLN A 717 48.38 23.23 4.45
CA GLN A 717 48.31 23.46 5.89
C GLN A 717 48.92 22.29 6.69
N GLY A 718 49.69 21.41 6.03
CA GLY A 718 50.47 20.34 6.66
C GLY A 718 49.85 18.94 6.60
N ALA A 719 48.62 18.78 6.09
CA ALA A 719 47.97 17.47 6.00
C ALA A 719 48.75 16.53 5.05
N LYS A 720 48.75 15.23 5.36
CA LYS A 720 49.53 14.21 4.64
C LYS A 720 48.68 13.27 3.80
N GLY A 721 47.49 12.87 4.27
CA GLY A 721 46.65 11.91 3.55
C GLY A 721 47.23 10.49 3.49
N ASP A 722 48.13 10.15 4.41
CA ASP A 722 48.91 8.89 4.46
C ASP A 722 48.26 7.77 5.28
N GLY A 723 47.05 7.99 5.80
CA GLY A 723 46.30 7.07 6.67
C GLY A 723 46.81 6.94 8.11
N THR A 724 47.96 7.54 8.45
CA THR A 724 48.67 7.31 9.72
C THR A 724 48.88 8.59 10.55
N THR A 725 49.22 9.70 9.89
CA THR A 725 49.44 11.03 10.49
C THR A 725 48.12 11.65 10.97
N ASP A 726 48.09 12.26 12.16
CA ASP A 726 46.95 13.07 12.62
C ASP A 726 46.83 14.38 11.82
N ASN A 727 45.80 14.50 10.98
CA ASN A 727 45.56 15.66 10.15
C ASN A 727 44.70 16.73 10.86
N SER A 728 44.18 16.47 12.08
CA SER A 728 43.23 17.38 12.77
C SER A 728 43.71 18.83 12.86
N ALA A 729 45.01 19.05 13.14
CA ALA A 729 45.59 20.39 13.21
C ALA A 729 45.62 21.12 11.85
N ALA A 730 45.98 20.40 10.77
CA ALA A 730 46.01 20.95 9.41
C ALA A 730 44.62 21.31 8.89
N PHE A 731 43.60 20.51 9.23
CA PHE A 731 42.20 20.83 8.93
C PHE A 731 41.73 22.09 9.69
N LEU A 732 42.07 22.23 10.98
CA LEU A 732 41.75 23.44 11.74
C LEU A 732 42.44 24.69 11.18
N ALA A 733 43.71 24.59 10.78
CA ALA A 733 44.44 25.69 10.12
C ALA A 733 43.79 26.08 8.77
N ALA A 734 43.35 25.10 7.97
CA ALA A 734 42.63 25.36 6.72
C ALA A 734 41.22 25.95 6.94
N VAL A 735 40.56 25.62 8.06
CA VAL A 735 39.32 26.27 8.51
C VAL A 735 39.58 27.72 8.96
N ALA A 736 40.70 28.00 9.62
CA ALA A 736 41.07 29.35 10.09
C ALA A 736 41.52 30.30 8.96
N ALA A 737 42.17 29.79 7.91
CA ALA A 737 42.54 30.59 6.73
C ALA A 737 41.31 31.17 5.99
N SER A 738 41.45 32.24 5.22
CA SER A 738 40.34 32.90 4.49
C SER A 738 39.80 32.13 3.26
N TYR A 739 39.93 30.80 3.22
CA TYR A 739 39.47 29.96 2.12
C TYR A 739 37.93 29.78 2.14
N PRO A 740 37.22 29.90 1.00
CA PRO A 740 35.77 29.69 0.93
C PRO A 740 35.37 28.21 0.98
N ILE A 741 36.27 27.30 0.60
CA ILE A 741 36.11 25.84 0.63
C ILE A 741 37.38 25.18 1.19
N LEU A 742 37.35 23.86 1.39
CA LEU A 742 38.52 23.01 1.60
C LEU A 742 38.62 21.99 0.47
N TYR A 743 39.79 21.79 -0.13
CA TYR A 743 40.03 20.72 -1.10
C TYR A 743 40.93 19.63 -0.50
N LEU A 744 40.50 18.36 -0.64
CA LEU A 744 41.25 17.17 -0.29
C LEU A 744 41.65 16.43 -1.58
N PRO A 745 42.95 16.19 -1.83
CA PRO A 745 43.40 15.31 -2.91
C PRO A 745 43.13 13.83 -2.55
N PRO A 746 43.39 12.88 -3.47
CA PRO A 746 43.37 11.44 -3.14
C PRO A 746 44.29 11.12 -1.95
N GLY A 747 43.86 10.18 -1.10
CA GLY A 747 44.54 9.84 0.16
C GLY A 747 43.58 9.58 1.33
N VAL A 748 44.14 9.10 2.45
CA VAL A 748 43.42 8.77 3.68
C VAL A 748 43.77 9.79 4.78
N PHE A 749 42.86 10.70 5.09
CA PHE A 749 43.09 11.74 6.08
C PHE A 749 42.62 11.28 7.46
N ARG A 750 43.55 10.74 8.26
CA ARG A 750 43.26 10.37 9.65
C ARG A 750 43.04 11.61 10.52
N ILE A 751 42.00 11.55 11.38
CA ILE A 751 41.54 12.59 12.30
C ILE A 751 41.46 11.96 13.69
N SER A 752 42.47 12.21 14.54
CA SER A 752 42.55 11.63 15.89
C SER A 752 42.15 12.61 17.00
N ARG A 753 41.51 13.74 16.65
CA ARG A 753 40.96 14.74 17.58
C ARG A 753 39.62 15.25 17.06
N SER A 754 38.67 15.50 17.96
CA SER A 754 37.34 16.00 17.57
C SER A 754 37.45 17.45 17.06
N ILE A 755 36.94 17.69 15.85
CA ILE A 755 37.06 18.97 15.14
C ILE A 755 35.75 19.36 14.46
N THR A 756 35.57 20.65 14.19
CA THR A 756 34.42 21.19 13.44
C THR A 756 34.88 21.90 12.18
N ILE A 757 34.40 21.45 11.02
CA ILE A 757 34.64 22.07 9.72
C ILE A 757 33.35 22.80 9.31
N ASN A 758 33.36 24.13 9.42
CA ASN A 758 32.22 24.97 9.03
C ASN A 758 32.22 25.39 7.55
N LYS A 759 33.18 24.90 6.76
CA LYS A 759 33.34 25.21 5.32
C LYS A 759 32.89 24.04 4.45
N PRO A 760 32.45 24.29 3.19
CA PRO A 760 32.24 23.21 2.25
C PRO A 760 33.55 22.47 1.95
N LEU A 761 33.45 21.14 1.83
CA LEU A 761 34.61 20.26 1.67
C LEU A 761 34.49 19.52 0.34
N VAL A 762 35.48 19.69 -0.54
CA VAL A 762 35.54 19.10 -1.88
C VAL A 762 36.57 17.97 -1.92
N ALA A 763 36.18 16.80 -2.45
CA ALA A 763 37.05 15.61 -2.50
C ALA A 763 36.83 14.78 -3.79
N GLY A 764 37.90 14.17 -4.29
CA GLY A 764 37.88 13.29 -5.46
C GLY A 764 37.70 11.80 -5.12
N LEU A 765 37.66 10.96 -6.16
CA LEU A 765 37.72 9.49 -6.01
C LEU A 765 39.04 9.08 -5.34
N GLY A 766 39.01 8.08 -4.46
CA GLY A 766 40.18 7.66 -3.68
C GLY A 766 40.57 8.60 -2.53
N THR A 767 39.75 9.61 -2.23
CA THR A 767 39.86 10.42 -1.00
C THR A 767 38.93 9.86 0.08
N SER A 768 39.47 9.63 1.29
CA SER A 768 38.71 9.26 2.48
C SER A 768 39.19 10.00 3.73
N ILE A 769 38.35 10.09 4.75
CA ILE A 769 38.66 10.64 6.07
C ILE A 769 38.48 9.53 7.11
N SER A 770 39.56 9.17 7.81
CA SER A 770 39.54 8.14 8.85
C SER A 770 39.36 8.78 10.22
N VAL A 771 38.21 8.55 10.87
CA VAL A 771 37.93 9.10 12.20
C VAL A 771 38.24 8.04 13.26
N ASP A 772 39.11 8.37 14.21
CA ASP A 772 39.53 7.43 15.26
C ASP A 772 38.40 7.11 16.27
N SER A 773 38.48 5.96 16.95
CA SER A 773 37.51 5.57 17.97
C SER A 773 37.36 6.63 19.07
N GLY A 774 36.13 7.01 19.41
CA GLY A 774 35.81 8.05 20.39
C GLY A 774 35.94 9.49 19.88
N VAL A 775 36.48 9.71 18.68
CA VAL A 775 36.58 11.04 18.05
C VAL A 775 35.28 11.39 17.32
N THR A 776 34.95 12.69 17.26
CA THR A 776 33.82 13.20 16.46
C THR A 776 34.25 14.28 15.47
N LEU A 777 34.06 14.01 14.18
CA LEU A 777 34.20 14.97 13.07
C LEU A 777 32.86 15.69 12.84
N THR A 778 32.78 16.98 13.12
CA THR A 778 31.58 17.78 12.87
C THR A 778 31.67 18.54 11.55
N LEU A 779 30.65 18.42 10.70
CA LEU A 779 30.55 19.10 9.41
C LEU A 779 29.38 20.10 9.44
N GLY A 780 29.72 21.39 9.41
CA GLY A 780 28.78 22.52 9.47
C GLY A 780 28.42 23.12 8.12
N SER A 781 28.78 22.46 7.02
CA SER A 781 28.56 22.84 5.62
C SER A 781 28.60 21.59 4.72
N GLN A 782 28.19 21.71 3.46
CA GLN A 782 28.08 20.60 2.51
C GLN A 782 29.42 19.94 2.19
N ALA A 783 29.44 18.61 2.09
CA ALA A 783 30.53 17.88 1.45
C ALA A 783 30.18 17.62 -0.03
N TYR A 784 31.08 18.03 -0.93
CA TYR A 784 31.03 17.81 -2.38
C TYR A 784 32.00 16.69 -2.73
N ARG A 785 31.47 15.47 -2.72
CA ARG A 785 32.21 14.23 -2.97
C ARG A 785 31.27 13.26 -3.66
N GLN A 786 31.63 12.82 -4.86
CA GLN A 786 30.89 11.78 -5.58
C GLN A 786 30.74 10.54 -4.65
N PRO A 787 29.50 10.14 -4.32
CA PRO A 787 29.22 8.90 -3.62
C PRO A 787 29.45 7.72 -4.57
N ARG A 788 30.21 6.73 -4.12
CA ARG A 788 30.54 5.54 -4.90
C ARG A 788 30.76 4.35 -3.97
N THR A 789 29.99 3.29 -4.18
CA THR A 789 30.18 2.01 -3.48
C THR A 789 31.58 1.46 -3.77
N GLY A 790 32.29 1.05 -2.72
CA GLY A 790 33.68 0.60 -2.80
C GLY A 790 34.73 1.69 -2.59
N ASP A 791 34.33 2.96 -2.56
CA ASP A 791 35.23 4.13 -2.41
C ASP A 791 34.67 5.09 -1.32
N PRO A 792 34.67 4.64 -0.04
CA PRO A 792 34.03 5.36 1.06
C PRO A 792 34.78 6.65 1.39
N PHE A 793 34.03 7.74 1.57
CA PHE A 793 34.57 9.03 1.98
C PHE A 793 34.81 9.14 3.49
N PHE A 794 34.09 8.37 4.31
CA PHE A 794 34.28 8.29 5.76
C PHE A 794 34.57 6.86 6.18
N VAL A 795 35.66 6.67 6.94
CA VAL A 795 36.10 5.37 7.46
C VAL A 795 36.56 5.50 8.92
N GLY A 796 36.89 4.38 9.56
CA GLY A 796 37.28 4.32 10.97
C GLY A 796 36.11 4.08 11.92
N ALA A 797 36.39 4.06 13.23
CA ALA A 797 35.44 3.75 14.30
C ALA A 797 34.89 4.99 15.02
N GLY A 798 35.33 6.18 14.63
CA GLY A 798 34.85 7.46 15.13
C GLY A 798 33.52 7.89 14.53
N ARG A 799 32.97 8.98 15.06
CA ARG A 799 31.67 9.51 14.63
C ARG A 799 31.85 10.66 13.63
N VAL A 800 31.06 10.68 12.58
CA VAL A 800 30.83 11.87 11.74
C VAL A 800 29.49 12.49 12.16
N THR A 801 29.41 13.81 12.26
CA THR A 801 28.15 14.52 12.58
C THR A 801 27.92 15.78 11.76
N PHE A 802 26.79 15.88 11.05
CA PHE A 802 26.37 17.10 10.37
C PHE A 802 25.55 18.00 11.30
N SER A 803 25.95 19.27 11.43
CA SER A 803 25.34 20.24 12.36
C SER A 803 24.37 21.24 11.68
N LYS A 804 24.18 21.15 10.36
CA LYS A 804 23.18 21.91 9.59
C LYS A 804 22.36 20.99 8.67
N SER A 805 21.37 21.56 7.98
CA SER A 805 20.68 20.91 6.86
C SER A 805 21.62 20.83 5.66
N VAL A 806 21.97 19.60 5.25
CA VAL A 806 22.91 19.27 4.17
C VAL A 806 22.49 17.95 3.51
N GLU A 807 22.94 17.71 2.28
CA GLU A 807 22.82 16.43 1.57
C GLU A 807 23.81 15.41 2.16
N VAL A 808 23.33 14.21 2.51
CA VAL A 808 24.14 13.12 3.09
C VAL A 808 23.89 11.82 2.32
N HIS A 809 24.95 11.16 1.86
CA HIS A 809 24.84 9.99 0.98
C HIS A 809 25.33 8.69 1.65
N PRO A 810 24.50 7.62 1.72
CA PRO A 810 24.90 6.33 2.30
C PRO A 810 26.20 5.73 1.74
N ASP A 811 26.46 5.87 0.43
CA ASP A 811 27.68 5.35 -0.19
C ASP A 811 28.97 5.99 0.34
N TRP A 812 28.91 7.15 1.02
CA TRP A 812 30.08 7.72 1.68
C TRP A 812 30.65 6.84 2.81
N TRP A 813 29.92 5.83 3.29
CA TRP A 813 30.40 4.83 4.27
C TRP A 813 30.53 3.41 3.69
N MET A 814 30.32 3.23 2.39
CA MET A 814 30.24 1.90 1.76
C MET A 814 31.57 1.45 1.15
N ALA A 815 32.34 0.66 1.90
CA ALA A 815 33.44 -0.12 1.33
C ALA A 815 32.91 -1.35 0.55
N ASN A 816 33.76 -2.00 -0.24
CA ASN A 816 33.39 -3.22 -0.96
C ASN A 816 32.95 -4.32 0.02
N GLY A 817 31.85 -4.99 -0.27
CA GLY A 817 31.26 -6.03 0.59
C GLY A 817 30.44 -5.51 1.78
N TYR A 818 30.28 -4.19 1.96
CA TYR A 818 29.34 -3.66 2.96
C TYR A 818 27.90 -3.84 2.48
N ALA A 819 27.00 -4.19 3.41
CA ALA A 819 25.56 -4.22 3.15
C ALA A 819 24.98 -2.80 3.05
N ASP A 820 24.05 -2.59 2.12
CA ASP A 820 23.36 -1.31 1.88
C ASP A 820 22.67 -0.74 3.13
N SER A 821 22.20 -1.61 4.02
CA SER A 821 21.66 -1.23 5.33
C SER A 821 22.68 -0.51 6.22
N THR A 822 23.97 -0.85 6.13
CA THR A 822 25.04 -0.30 6.97
C THR A 822 25.40 1.13 6.54
N GLY A 823 25.55 1.38 5.24
CA GLY A 823 25.75 2.75 4.73
C GLY A 823 24.55 3.65 5.04
N LEU A 824 23.33 3.13 4.89
CA LEU A 824 22.10 3.87 5.20
C LEU A 824 21.98 4.19 6.70
N GLN A 825 22.32 3.23 7.56
CA GLN A 825 22.37 3.40 9.01
C GLN A 825 23.40 4.47 9.43
N LEU A 826 24.62 4.43 8.88
CA LEU A 826 25.69 5.38 9.22
C LEU A 826 25.41 6.80 8.69
N ALA A 827 24.91 6.92 7.46
CA ALA A 827 24.41 8.20 6.94
C ALA A 827 23.28 8.76 7.81
N GLY A 828 22.36 7.92 8.27
CA GLY A 828 21.37 8.24 9.28
C GLY A 828 22.00 8.79 10.56
N ASP A 829 22.79 7.98 11.27
CA ASP A 829 23.43 8.30 12.56
C ASP A 829 24.28 9.58 12.54
N SER A 830 24.84 9.92 11.37
CA SER A 830 25.64 11.12 11.14
C SER A 830 24.82 12.41 11.18
N CYS A 831 23.51 12.36 11.02
CA CYS A 831 22.68 13.55 11.04
C CYS A 831 22.44 14.03 12.49
N GLY A 832 23.34 14.85 13.02
CA GLY A 832 23.21 15.48 14.34
C GLY A 832 22.17 16.60 14.37
N ALA A 833 21.88 17.17 13.19
CA ALA A 833 20.85 18.17 12.95
C ALA A 833 19.94 17.73 11.78
N ALA A 834 19.15 18.69 11.28
CA ALA A 834 18.09 18.55 10.30
C ALA A 834 18.56 18.28 8.85
N CYS A 835 19.38 17.25 8.61
CA CYS A 835 19.92 16.87 7.29
C CYS A 835 18.86 16.39 6.28
N ASN A 836 19.30 16.07 5.06
CA ASN A 836 18.58 15.26 4.08
C ASN A 836 19.44 14.04 3.70
N VAL A 837 19.06 12.83 4.12
CA VAL A 837 19.70 11.60 3.59
C VAL A 837 19.16 11.35 2.18
N ILE A 838 20.05 11.32 1.19
CA ILE A 838 19.72 11.15 -0.24
C ILE A 838 20.29 9.82 -0.73
N LEU A 839 19.41 8.95 -1.23
CA LEU A 839 19.76 7.70 -1.88
C LEU A 839 20.28 7.99 -3.30
N THR A 840 21.49 7.50 -3.58
CA THR A 840 22.30 7.85 -4.77
C THR A 840 22.27 6.81 -5.88
N ARG A 841 21.57 5.71 -5.63
CA ARG A 841 21.31 4.58 -6.50
C ARG A 841 20.13 3.79 -5.94
N ILE A 842 19.76 2.68 -6.57
CA ILE A 842 18.93 1.68 -5.93
C ILE A 842 19.68 1.12 -4.72
N PHE A 843 19.12 1.34 -3.52
CA PHE A 843 19.56 0.66 -2.31
C PHE A 843 18.86 -0.68 -2.24
N TYR A 844 19.56 -1.72 -2.66
CA TYR A 844 19.14 -3.10 -2.48
C TYR A 844 19.40 -3.47 -1.03
N ILE A 845 18.47 -3.03 -0.16
CA ILE A 845 18.33 -3.62 1.17
C ILE A 845 17.87 -5.06 0.92
N VAL A 846 18.86 -5.95 0.81
CA VAL A 846 18.77 -7.40 0.58
C VAL A 846 19.89 -8.01 1.42
N ASN A 847 19.63 -8.14 2.72
CA ASN A 847 20.41 -9.02 3.58
C ASN A 847 19.70 -10.36 3.58
N ALA A 848 20.44 -11.48 3.46
CA ALA A 848 19.89 -12.85 3.59
C ALA A 848 19.42 -13.21 5.02
N TRP A 849 18.95 -12.21 5.77
CA TRP A 849 18.51 -12.30 7.16
C TRP A 849 17.45 -11.22 7.48
N ARG A 850 17.81 -9.92 7.51
CA ARG A 850 17.00 -8.86 8.17
C ARG A 850 17.03 -7.49 7.47
N GLY A 851 15.87 -6.85 7.37
CA GLY A 851 15.66 -5.58 6.68
C GLY A 851 15.61 -4.32 7.58
N VAL A 852 14.64 -3.43 7.31
CA VAL A 852 14.60 -2.07 7.88
C VAL A 852 14.00 -2.07 9.29
N ILE A 853 14.74 -1.57 10.29
CA ILE A 853 14.30 -1.55 11.69
C ILE A 853 14.10 -0.14 12.26
N PHE A 854 12.88 0.17 12.70
CA PHE A 854 12.56 1.37 13.46
C PHE A 854 12.74 1.05 14.95
N ARG A 855 13.81 1.59 15.54
CA ARG A 855 14.14 1.43 16.97
C ARG A 855 13.35 2.42 17.85
N PRO A 856 13.16 2.15 19.16
CA PRO A 856 12.50 3.04 20.11
C PRO A 856 12.83 4.54 19.94
N GLY A 857 11.80 5.37 19.81
CA GLY A 857 11.94 6.81 19.55
C GLY A 857 10.69 7.45 18.94
N THR A 858 10.63 8.78 18.96
CA THR A 858 9.56 9.55 18.32
C THR A 858 9.96 9.95 16.90
N TYR A 859 9.15 9.54 15.94
CA TYR A 859 9.23 9.88 14.53
C TYR A 859 8.11 10.90 14.21
N THR A 860 8.35 11.78 13.25
CA THR A 860 7.43 12.89 12.90
C THR A 860 7.32 13.12 11.39
N ARG A 861 7.82 12.17 10.58
CA ARG A 861 7.96 12.25 9.13
C ARG A 861 7.78 10.87 8.49
N PRO A 862 7.27 10.78 7.24
CA PRO A 862 7.18 9.52 6.53
C PRO A 862 8.56 9.02 6.09
N PHE A 863 8.82 7.75 6.35
CA PHE A 863 9.80 6.96 5.61
C PHE A 863 9.11 6.44 4.35
N VAL A 864 9.69 6.72 3.19
CA VAL A 864 9.14 6.33 1.89
C VAL A 864 10.23 5.58 1.11
N VAL A 865 9.87 4.42 0.54
CA VAL A 865 10.74 3.59 -0.32
C VAL A 865 9.91 2.91 -1.41
N PRO A 866 10.46 2.64 -2.61
CA PRO A 866 9.67 2.04 -3.68
C PRO A 866 9.56 0.51 -3.58
N SER A 867 10.53 -0.15 -2.94
CA SER A 867 10.50 -1.60 -2.73
C SER A 867 11.30 -1.99 -1.48
N VAL A 868 10.82 -3.02 -0.77
CA VAL A 868 11.57 -3.75 0.26
C VAL A 868 11.29 -5.24 0.02
N ARG A 869 12.33 -6.05 -0.21
CA ARG A 869 12.16 -7.43 -0.66
C ARG A 869 13.34 -8.34 -0.39
N HIS A 870 13.09 -9.66 -0.39
CA HIS A 870 14.07 -10.74 -0.20
C HIS A 870 14.76 -10.69 1.17
N PHE A 871 14.01 -11.06 2.23
CA PHE A 871 14.55 -11.22 3.59
C PHE A 871 13.96 -12.43 4.33
N ASP A 872 14.87 -13.24 4.87
CA ASP A 872 14.61 -14.54 5.50
C ASP A 872 13.91 -14.46 6.88
N ASP A 873 13.99 -13.32 7.59
CA ASP A 873 13.28 -13.05 8.86
C ASP A 873 12.19 -11.99 8.66
N TRP A 874 12.55 -10.77 8.21
CA TRP A 874 11.58 -9.70 7.92
C TRP A 874 12.09 -8.59 6.99
N CYS A 875 11.17 -8.08 6.17
CA CYS A 875 11.34 -6.89 5.33
C CYS A 875 11.42 -5.60 6.18
N ILE A 876 10.42 -5.34 7.05
CA ILE A 876 10.35 -4.14 7.92
C ILE A 876 9.94 -4.53 9.34
N LYS A 877 10.61 -3.97 10.35
CA LYS A 877 10.26 -4.13 11.78
C LYS A 877 10.14 -2.80 12.51
N VAL A 878 9.04 -2.60 13.23
CA VAL A 878 8.79 -1.49 14.14
C VAL A 878 8.89 -2.01 15.57
N GLN A 879 9.91 -1.56 16.32
CA GLN A 879 10.15 -2.03 17.68
C GLN A 879 9.26 -1.33 18.73
N GLY A 880 9.12 -1.95 19.89
CA GLY A 880 8.52 -1.30 21.05
C GLY A 880 9.29 -0.04 21.51
N GLY A 881 8.52 0.96 21.93
CA GLY A 881 8.97 2.32 22.20
C GLY A 881 8.97 3.25 20.97
N VAL A 882 8.58 2.78 19.78
CA VAL A 882 8.32 3.66 18.63
C VAL A 882 7.02 4.45 18.82
N THR A 883 7.06 5.74 18.50
CA THR A 883 5.88 6.62 18.44
C THR A 883 5.88 7.43 17.14
N GLY A 884 4.74 7.50 16.43
CA GLY A 884 4.53 8.45 15.33
C GLY A 884 5.23 8.12 14.00
N VAL A 885 5.73 6.90 13.82
CA VAL A 885 6.34 6.49 12.55
C VAL A 885 5.29 6.43 11.45
N ASN A 886 5.60 7.01 10.29
CA ASN A 886 4.79 6.89 9.07
C ASN A 886 5.66 6.17 8.02
N ILE A 887 5.11 5.17 7.34
CA ILE A 887 5.81 4.26 6.44
C ILE A 887 4.97 4.16 5.16
N GLN A 888 5.62 4.32 4.01
CA GLN A 888 5.02 4.14 2.68
C GLN A 888 5.97 3.28 1.84
N VAL A 889 5.45 2.24 1.20
CA VAL A 889 6.25 1.27 0.45
C VAL A 889 5.58 1.01 -0.89
N GLY A 890 6.28 1.09 -2.03
CA GLY A 890 5.66 0.66 -3.29
C GLY A 890 5.34 -0.85 -3.27
N THR A 891 6.37 -1.67 -3.08
CA THR A 891 6.25 -3.14 -3.02
C THR A 891 6.93 -3.76 -1.80
N LEU A 892 6.25 -4.68 -1.11
CA LEU A 892 6.72 -5.33 0.12
C LEU A 892 6.66 -6.85 -0.07
N SER A 893 7.72 -7.49 -0.56
CA SER A 893 7.58 -8.83 -1.19
C SER A 893 8.73 -9.82 -0.93
N TYR A 894 8.46 -11.12 -1.07
CA TYR A 894 9.46 -12.18 -0.88
C TYR A 894 10.15 -12.15 0.50
N CYS A 895 9.39 -11.90 1.56
CA CYS A 895 9.88 -11.92 2.94
C CYS A 895 9.15 -12.97 3.79
N GLU A 896 9.85 -13.62 4.74
CA GLU A 896 9.17 -14.47 5.73
C GLU A 896 8.11 -13.64 6.49
N GLN A 897 8.46 -12.42 6.89
CA GLN A 897 7.50 -11.44 7.44
C GLN A 897 7.63 -10.08 6.72
N GLY A 898 6.52 -9.54 6.20
CA GLY A 898 6.48 -8.25 5.50
C GLY A 898 6.72 -7.07 6.45
N LEU A 899 5.71 -6.73 7.24
CA LEU A 899 5.79 -5.71 8.30
C LEU A 899 5.57 -6.33 9.67
N VAL A 900 6.50 -6.11 10.61
CA VAL A 900 6.43 -6.64 11.98
C VAL A 900 6.34 -5.51 13.00
N PHE A 901 5.25 -5.44 13.76
CA PHE A 901 5.16 -4.64 14.98
C PHE A 901 5.63 -5.50 16.17
N ASP A 902 6.87 -5.30 16.60
CA ASP A 902 7.59 -6.20 17.50
C ASP A 902 7.93 -5.51 18.83
N THR A 903 7.08 -5.70 19.84
CA THR A 903 7.33 -5.16 21.19
C THR A 903 8.22 -6.07 22.04
N THR A 904 8.76 -7.17 21.50
CA THR A 904 9.54 -8.17 22.26
C THR A 904 11.05 -7.92 22.22
N THR A 905 11.53 -7.19 21.21
CA THR A 905 12.96 -7.04 20.88
C THR A 905 13.59 -5.76 21.44
N SER A 906 12.94 -5.09 22.40
CA SER A 906 13.28 -3.73 22.85
C SER A 906 12.88 -3.48 24.31
N SER A 907 13.58 -2.56 24.99
CA SER A 907 13.22 -2.12 26.36
C SER A 907 11.93 -1.30 26.44
N GLY A 908 11.46 -0.72 25.33
CA GLY A 908 10.12 -0.15 25.23
C GLY A 908 9.10 -1.26 24.95
N THR A 909 8.00 -1.29 25.72
CA THR A 909 6.90 -2.29 25.54
C THR A 909 5.73 -1.77 24.70
N ALA A 910 5.75 -0.49 24.28
CA ALA A 910 4.60 0.18 23.67
C ALA A 910 4.91 0.76 22.28
N ILE A 911 4.12 0.42 21.25
CA ILE A 911 4.11 1.08 19.93
C ILE A 911 2.89 2.00 19.86
N ARG A 912 3.09 3.24 19.40
CA ARG A 912 2.04 4.27 19.35
C ARG A 912 1.98 4.98 18.00
N SER A 913 0.78 5.20 17.46
CA SER A 913 0.54 6.04 16.29
C SER A 913 1.42 5.67 15.08
N ALA A 914 1.67 4.38 14.86
CA ALA A 914 2.48 3.88 13.75
C ALA A 914 1.58 3.64 12.52
N VAL A 915 1.89 4.32 11.43
CA VAL A 915 1.07 4.36 10.21
C VAL A 915 1.84 3.71 9.07
N LEU A 916 1.44 2.53 8.60
CA LEU A 916 1.75 2.08 7.25
C LEU A 916 0.68 2.66 6.34
N GLY A 917 0.91 3.88 5.84
CA GLY A 917 -0.11 4.68 5.18
C GLY A 917 -0.45 4.23 3.77
N HIS A 918 0.48 3.50 3.13
CA HIS A 918 0.35 3.03 1.75
C HIS A 918 1.30 1.86 1.47
N VAL A 919 0.76 0.78 0.90
CA VAL A 919 1.52 -0.24 0.17
C VAL A 919 0.81 -0.58 -1.12
N SER A 920 1.43 -0.38 -2.29
CA SER A 920 0.78 -0.73 -3.58
C SER A 920 0.55 -2.24 -3.68
N ALA A 921 1.60 -3.04 -3.45
CA ALA A 921 1.44 -4.50 -3.36
C ALA A 921 2.37 -5.14 -2.33
N ALA A 922 1.81 -6.02 -1.50
CA ALA A 922 2.54 -6.92 -0.63
C ALA A 922 2.36 -8.36 -1.15
N GLN A 923 3.41 -8.93 -1.75
CA GLN A 923 3.30 -10.16 -2.54
C GLN A 923 4.22 -11.26 -2.01
N THR A 924 3.82 -12.53 -2.06
CA THR A 924 4.72 -13.68 -1.83
C THR A 924 5.33 -13.77 -0.42
N ASN A 925 4.95 -12.90 0.52
CA ASN A 925 5.41 -12.98 1.91
C ASN A 925 4.75 -14.16 2.63
N ARG A 926 5.42 -14.85 3.57
CA ARG A 926 4.72 -15.87 4.36
C ARG A 926 3.74 -15.24 5.36
N TYR A 927 4.13 -14.14 5.99
CA TYR A 927 3.30 -13.34 6.88
C TYR A 927 3.34 -11.87 6.46
N THR A 928 2.29 -11.31 5.85
CA THR A 928 2.38 -9.93 5.31
C THR A 928 2.43 -8.86 6.42
N VAL A 929 1.66 -9.01 7.49
CA VAL A 929 1.67 -8.14 8.68
C VAL A 929 1.69 -9.01 9.93
N VAL A 930 2.62 -8.74 10.86
CA VAL A 930 2.75 -9.48 12.13
C VAL A 930 2.69 -8.51 13.30
N PHE A 931 1.82 -8.79 14.27
CA PHE A 931 1.78 -8.12 15.56
C PHE A 931 2.34 -9.07 16.63
N ARG A 932 3.56 -8.80 17.13
CA ARG A 932 4.28 -9.65 18.08
C ARG A 932 4.43 -8.98 19.44
N THR A 933 3.93 -9.64 20.49
CA THR A 933 3.86 -9.07 21.84
C THR A 933 4.40 -9.98 22.95
N GLY A 934 4.99 -9.37 23.98
CA GLY A 934 5.75 -10.07 25.03
C GLY A 934 4.99 -10.33 26.33
N GLY A 935 3.80 -9.74 26.52
CA GLY A 935 2.97 -9.95 27.69
C GLY A 935 1.99 -8.80 27.96
N SER A 936 1.25 -8.88 29.06
CA SER A 936 0.12 -7.98 29.36
C SER A 936 0.49 -6.50 29.51
N GLY A 937 1.74 -6.20 29.90
CA GLY A 937 2.31 -4.86 29.95
C GLY A 937 2.74 -4.27 28.60
N HIS A 938 2.51 -4.99 27.49
CA HIS A 938 2.78 -4.51 26.13
C HIS A 938 1.55 -3.85 25.53
N LEU A 939 1.79 -2.84 24.69
CA LEU A 939 0.75 -2.01 24.09
C LEU A 939 1.04 -1.77 22.60
N ILE A 940 0.03 -1.96 21.75
CA ILE A 940 0.05 -1.46 20.37
C ILE A 940 -1.19 -0.58 20.22
N SER A 941 -1.02 0.70 19.93
CA SER A 941 -2.07 1.71 20.08
C SER A 941 -2.09 2.74 18.95
N GLY A 942 -3.27 3.01 18.39
CA GLY A 942 -3.47 4.02 17.34
C GLY A 942 -2.72 3.71 16.03
N CYS A 943 -2.36 2.45 15.79
CA CYS A 943 -1.56 2.06 14.64
C CYS A 943 -2.47 1.68 13.46
N SER A 944 -2.21 2.24 12.27
CA SER A 944 -2.97 1.94 11.06
C SER A 944 -2.11 1.26 10.00
N VAL A 945 -2.71 0.31 9.29
CA VAL A 945 -2.05 -0.45 8.22
C VAL A 945 -2.94 -0.43 6.99
N ARG A 946 -2.47 0.13 5.88
CA ARG A 946 -3.17 0.14 4.60
C ARG A 946 -2.33 -0.50 3.51
N ILE A 947 -2.87 -1.55 2.91
CA ILE A 947 -2.25 -2.29 1.80
C ILE A 947 -3.28 -2.34 0.67
N ASN A 948 -2.89 -1.97 -0.54
CA ASN A 948 -3.80 -2.03 -1.67
C ASN A 948 -4.00 -3.50 -2.10
N PHE A 949 -2.92 -4.20 -2.47
CA PHE A 949 -2.99 -5.62 -2.84
C PHE A 949 -2.15 -6.50 -1.91
N ALA A 950 -2.79 -7.48 -1.26
CA ALA A 950 -2.11 -8.59 -0.60
C ALA A 950 -2.19 -9.83 -1.51
N LEU A 951 -1.06 -10.27 -2.09
CA LEU A 951 -1.04 -11.35 -3.09
C LEU A 951 -0.15 -12.52 -2.66
N THR A 952 -0.54 -13.74 -3.05
CA THR A 952 0.25 -14.98 -2.92
C THR A 952 0.94 -15.25 -1.55
N PRO A 953 0.36 -14.91 -0.39
CA PRO A 953 1.07 -15.13 0.87
C PRO A 953 1.35 -16.62 1.11
N GLY A 954 2.58 -16.93 1.53
CA GLY A 954 3.07 -18.30 1.67
C GLY A 954 3.64 -18.93 0.39
N PHE A 955 3.75 -18.21 -0.74
CA PHE A 955 4.39 -18.76 -1.95
C PHE A 955 5.87 -19.15 -1.73
N THR A 956 6.59 -18.49 -0.80
CA THR A 956 7.94 -18.91 -0.37
C THR A 956 7.97 -20.24 0.41
N ALA A 957 6.84 -20.66 0.99
CA ALA A 957 6.75 -21.84 1.85
C ALA A 957 5.34 -22.48 1.75
N PRO A 958 4.94 -23.02 0.58
CA PRO A 958 3.54 -23.37 0.30
C PRO A 958 2.98 -24.54 1.13
N ALA A 959 3.85 -25.32 1.75
CA ALA A 959 3.47 -26.37 2.70
C ALA A 959 3.20 -25.84 4.14
N ALA A 960 3.68 -24.64 4.47
CA ALA A 960 3.64 -24.06 5.81
C ALA A 960 2.47 -23.06 5.99
N SER A 961 2.08 -22.83 7.24
CA SER A 961 1.05 -21.84 7.58
C SER A 961 1.52 -20.43 7.18
N SER A 962 0.66 -19.70 6.48
CA SER A 962 0.88 -18.32 6.02
C SER A 962 -0.34 -17.46 6.27
N SER A 963 -0.16 -16.15 6.44
CA SER A 963 -1.29 -15.23 6.64
C SER A 963 -1.03 -13.80 6.16
N VAL A 964 -2.09 -13.04 5.89
CA VAL A 964 -1.96 -11.60 5.59
C VAL A 964 -1.75 -10.81 6.87
N VAL A 965 -2.48 -11.16 7.94
CA VAL A 965 -2.35 -10.58 9.27
C VAL A 965 -2.20 -11.69 10.31
N ASP A 966 -1.13 -11.65 11.08
CA ASP A 966 -0.83 -12.62 12.14
C ASP A 966 -0.64 -11.92 13.51
N PHE A 967 -1.21 -12.49 14.56
CA PHE A 967 -0.97 -12.08 15.95
C PHE A 967 -0.16 -13.16 16.67
N GLN A 968 0.97 -12.79 17.27
CA GLN A 968 1.98 -13.72 17.80
C GLN A 968 2.45 -13.39 19.22
N GLY A 969 2.75 -14.43 19.99
CA GLY A 969 3.37 -14.31 21.31
C GLY A 969 2.37 -14.27 22.46
N ALA A 970 2.67 -13.46 23.47
CA ALA A 970 1.91 -13.41 24.72
C ALA A 970 0.86 -12.29 24.71
N PRO A 971 -0.26 -12.43 25.46
CA PRO A 971 -1.42 -11.55 25.33
C PRO A 971 -1.12 -10.13 25.77
N ALA A 972 -1.55 -9.14 24.99
CA ALA A 972 -1.20 -7.74 25.16
C ALA A 972 -2.38 -6.79 24.90
N THR A 973 -2.18 -5.51 25.20
CA THR A 973 -3.21 -4.48 24.99
C THR A 973 -3.15 -3.94 23.56
N PHE A 974 -4.26 -4.07 22.84
CA PHE A 974 -4.47 -3.45 21.53
C PHE A 974 -5.57 -2.39 21.66
N GLN A 975 -5.36 -1.19 21.10
CA GLN A 975 -6.28 -0.05 21.22
C GLN A 975 -6.30 0.77 19.92
N ASN A 976 -7.46 0.99 19.31
CA ASN A 976 -7.64 1.87 18.15
C ASN A 976 -6.71 1.54 16.97
N ASN A 977 -6.40 0.25 16.76
CA ASN A 977 -5.61 -0.19 15.61
C ASN A 977 -6.54 -0.61 14.47
N VAL A 978 -6.21 -0.25 13.24
CA VAL A 978 -7.04 -0.52 12.06
C VAL A 978 -6.19 -1.09 10.93
N ILE A 979 -6.61 -2.22 10.37
CA ILE A 979 -6.00 -2.79 9.17
C ILE A 979 -7.01 -2.70 8.02
N THR A 980 -6.59 -2.15 6.89
CA THR A 980 -7.41 -2.05 5.68
C THR A 980 -6.64 -2.65 4.51
N LEU A 981 -7.21 -3.69 3.91
CA LEU A 981 -6.81 -4.15 2.60
C LEU A 981 -7.80 -3.61 1.56
N GLN A 982 -7.35 -3.29 0.35
CA GLN A 982 -8.27 -3.06 -0.77
C GLN A 982 -8.65 -4.41 -1.41
N ALA A 983 -7.67 -5.25 -1.73
CA ALA A 983 -7.92 -6.62 -2.21
C ALA A 983 -6.92 -7.65 -1.66
N TYR A 984 -7.35 -8.90 -1.58
CA TYR A 984 -6.56 -10.06 -1.15
C TYR A 984 -6.76 -11.24 -2.09
N ASP A 985 -5.69 -11.66 -2.80
CA ASP A 985 -5.69 -12.79 -3.75
C ASP A 985 -4.48 -13.74 -3.53
N PRO A 986 -4.68 -14.90 -2.87
CA PRO A 986 -3.65 -15.93 -2.72
C PRO A 986 -3.53 -16.88 -3.93
N ALA A 987 -4.31 -16.69 -5.01
CA ALA A 987 -4.34 -17.61 -6.15
C ALA A 987 -3.60 -17.09 -7.40
N GLN A 988 -3.59 -15.79 -7.67
CA GLN A 988 -2.94 -15.27 -8.89
C GLN A 988 -1.40 -15.33 -8.82
N PRO A 989 -0.66 -15.93 -9.77
CA PRO A 989 -1.12 -16.55 -11.03
C PRO A 989 -0.78 -18.05 -11.22
N VAL A 990 -0.18 -18.75 -10.24
CA VAL A 990 0.36 -20.12 -10.47
C VAL A 990 0.11 -21.14 -9.35
N LEU A 991 0.16 -20.74 -8.08
CA LEU A 991 0.05 -21.67 -6.93
C LEU A 991 -0.91 -21.11 -5.89
N ALA A 992 -2.08 -21.75 -5.74
CA ALA A 992 -3.05 -21.38 -4.72
C ALA A 992 -2.55 -21.81 -3.33
N THR A 993 -2.26 -20.84 -2.46
CA THR A 993 -1.61 -21.09 -1.17
C THR A 993 -2.62 -21.43 -0.06
N ARG A 994 -2.14 -22.09 1.01
CA ARG A 994 -2.92 -22.48 2.20
C ARG A 994 -3.18 -21.32 3.16
N ALA A 995 -3.21 -20.08 2.65
CA ALA A 995 -3.11 -18.89 3.44
C ALA A 995 -4.37 -18.53 4.25
N VAL A 996 -4.18 -17.69 5.25
CA VAL A 996 -5.24 -17.09 6.07
C VAL A 996 -5.29 -15.57 5.90
N LEU A 997 -6.45 -14.94 5.78
CA LEU A 997 -6.51 -13.46 5.86
C LEU A 997 -6.07 -12.98 7.25
N LEU A 998 -6.75 -13.45 8.30
CA LEU A 998 -6.57 -13.02 9.69
C LEU A 998 -6.34 -14.22 10.61
N SER A 999 -5.15 -14.29 11.24
CA SER A 999 -4.73 -15.40 12.11
C SER A 999 -4.32 -14.89 13.49
N ASN A 1000 -4.69 -15.62 14.55
CA ASN A 1000 -4.17 -15.41 15.90
C ASN A 1000 -3.51 -16.68 16.43
N GLY A 1001 -2.18 -16.64 16.54
CA GLY A 1001 -1.34 -17.64 17.20
C GLY A 1001 -0.89 -17.24 18.61
N MET A 1002 -1.46 -16.19 19.22
CA MET A 1002 -1.22 -15.88 20.64
C MET A 1002 -1.90 -16.91 21.55
N ALA A 1003 -1.32 -17.10 22.75
CA ALA A 1003 -1.85 -18.01 23.78
C ALA A 1003 -3.20 -17.57 24.41
N ALA A 1004 -3.83 -16.49 23.94
CA ALA A 1004 -5.15 -16.03 24.37
C ALA A 1004 -5.87 -15.22 23.26
N PRO A 1005 -7.17 -14.91 23.41
CA PRO A 1005 -7.93 -14.18 22.40
C PRO A 1005 -7.37 -12.78 22.09
N ALA A 1006 -7.19 -12.46 20.81
CA ALA A 1006 -6.71 -11.14 20.37
C ALA A 1006 -7.77 -10.05 20.61
N PRO A 1007 -7.50 -9.01 21.42
CA PRO A 1007 -8.48 -8.00 21.77
C PRO A 1007 -8.55 -6.84 20.76
N ASN A 1008 -9.74 -6.26 20.58
CA ASN A 1008 -9.98 -4.97 19.90
C ASN A 1008 -9.37 -4.86 18.48
N VAL A 1009 -9.31 -5.96 17.73
CA VAL A 1009 -8.81 -5.97 16.34
C VAL A 1009 -9.87 -5.37 15.41
N GLN A 1010 -9.49 -4.49 14.48
CA GLN A 1010 -10.38 -3.99 13.42
C GLN A 1010 -9.73 -4.25 12.05
N ILE A 1011 -10.45 -4.93 11.15
CA ILE A 1011 -10.00 -5.23 9.78
C ILE A 1011 -11.09 -4.92 8.74
N SER A 1012 -10.69 -4.33 7.61
CA SER A 1012 -11.51 -4.27 6.40
C SER A 1012 -10.80 -4.89 5.19
N VAL A 1013 -11.60 -5.44 4.27
CA VAL A 1013 -11.18 -5.76 2.90
C VAL A 1013 -12.16 -5.11 1.94
N ASP A 1014 -11.75 -3.95 1.41
CA ASP A 1014 -12.66 -2.94 0.89
C ASP A 1014 -13.28 -3.31 -0.47
N THR A 1015 -12.57 -4.03 -1.35
CA THR A 1015 -13.05 -4.35 -2.71
C THR A 1015 -13.24 -5.83 -3.00
N TRP A 1016 -12.27 -6.68 -2.67
CA TRP A 1016 -12.29 -8.09 -3.07
C TRP A 1016 -11.48 -9.00 -2.15
N LEU A 1017 -12.13 -10.06 -1.67
CA LEU A 1017 -11.53 -11.15 -0.90
C LEU A 1017 -11.89 -12.48 -1.56
N GLY A 1018 -10.92 -13.12 -2.21
CA GLY A 1018 -11.13 -14.37 -2.95
C GLY A 1018 -9.88 -15.24 -2.99
N GLY A 1019 -9.77 -16.10 -4.00
CA GLY A 1019 -8.61 -16.98 -4.27
C GLY A 1019 -8.29 -18.07 -3.23
N LEU A 1020 -8.89 -18.00 -2.03
CA LEU A 1020 -8.66 -18.95 -0.93
C LEU A 1020 -9.05 -20.39 -1.31
N VAL A 1021 -8.06 -21.30 -1.26
CA VAL A 1021 -8.26 -22.76 -1.36
C VAL A 1021 -8.15 -23.42 0.00
N ALA A 1022 -8.84 -24.54 0.20
CA ALA A 1022 -8.70 -25.34 1.42
C ALA A 1022 -7.30 -25.98 1.49
N PRO A 1023 -6.68 -26.11 2.68
CA PRO A 1023 -7.18 -25.79 4.02
C PRO A 1023 -7.04 -24.32 4.47
N GLY A 1024 -6.75 -23.37 3.58
CA GLY A 1024 -6.75 -21.93 3.89
C GLY A 1024 -8.09 -21.42 4.44
N ARG A 1025 -8.07 -20.19 4.99
CA ARG A 1025 -9.19 -19.60 5.75
C ARG A 1025 -9.31 -18.08 5.58
N ILE A 1026 -10.48 -17.51 5.89
CA ILE A 1026 -10.59 -16.07 6.14
C ILE A 1026 -10.08 -15.76 7.55
N ILE A 1027 -10.61 -16.41 8.60
CA ILE A 1027 -10.24 -16.11 10.00
C ILE A 1027 -9.94 -17.37 10.81
N THR A 1028 -8.82 -17.39 11.54
CA THR A 1028 -8.42 -18.49 12.42
C THR A 1028 -7.96 -18.05 13.81
N GLY A 1029 -8.33 -18.80 14.85
CA GLY A 1029 -7.89 -18.55 16.23
C GLY A 1029 -8.90 -17.73 17.06
N ALA A 1030 -8.49 -17.33 18.27
CA ALA A 1030 -9.41 -16.72 19.23
C ALA A 1030 -9.38 -15.18 19.20
N TYR A 1031 -10.54 -14.54 19.37
CA TYR A 1031 -10.69 -13.08 19.32
C TYR A 1031 -11.65 -12.53 20.40
N ARG A 1032 -11.47 -11.26 20.73
CA ARG A 1032 -12.33 -10.51 21.66
C ARG A 1032 -12.53 -9.10 21.11
N ARG A 1033 -13.76 -8.66 20.85
CA ARG A 1033 -14.06 -7.40 20.14
C ARG A 1033 -13.33 -7.27 18.80
N LEU A 1034 -13.32 -8.34 18.01
CA LEU A 1034 -12.94 -8.27 16.60
C LEU A 1034 -14.04 -7.53 15.82
N GLY A 1035 -13.69 -6.56 15.00
CA GLY A 1035 -14.56 -6.03 13.94
C GLY A 1035 -13.99 -6.40 12.58
N ALA A 1036 -14.77 -7.08 11.75
CA ALA A 1036 -14.38 -7.48 10.40
C ALA A 1036 -15.42 -7.05 9.35
N LEU A 1037 -14.98 -6.31 8.34
CA LEU A 1037 -15.79 -5.85 7.20
C LEU A 1037 -15.18 -6.37 5.89
N LEU A 1038 -15.69 -7.47 5.35
CA LEU A 1038 -14.99 -8.25 4.32
C LEU A 1038 -15.85 -8.37 3.06
N ASN A 1039 -15.45 -7.78 1.94
CA ASN A 1039 -16.19 -7.92 0.67
C ASN A 1039 -15.75 -9.20 -0.07
N VAL A 1040 -16.58 -10.25 0.01
CA VAL A 1040 -16.21 -11.63 -0.33
C VAL A 1040 -16.62 -12.00 -1.77
N ALA A 1041 -15.70 -12.65 -2.49
CA ALA A 1041 -15.94 -13.23 -3.80
C ALA A 1041 -16.88 -14.46 -3.72
N GLY A 1042 -17.77 -14.59 -4.71
CA GLY A 1042 -18.62 -15.78 -4.86
C GLY A 1042 -17.79 -17.03 -5.21
N GLY A 1043 -18.36 -18.21 -4.95
CA GLY A 1043 -17.79 -19.50 -5.34
C GLY A 1043 -16.74 -20.09 -4.38
N MET A 1044 -16.40 -19.42 -3.27
CA MET A 1044 -15.50 -20.02 -2.27
C MET A 1044 -16.17 -21.19 -1.54
N SER A 1045 -15.40 -22.25 -1.28
CA SER A 1045 -15.86 -23.37 -0.45
C SER A 1045 -16.22 -22.89 0.96
N ALA A 1046 -17.31 -23.40 1.52
CA ALA A 1046 -17.68 -23.15 2.90
C ALA A 1046 -16.58 -23.48 3.92
N SER A 1047 -15.67 -24.42 3.58
CA SER A 1047 -14.53 -24.73 4.43
C SER A 1047 -13.55 -23.55 4.54
N THR A 1048 -13.41 -22.67 3.56
CA THR A 1048 -12.40 -21.60 3.57
C THR A 1048 -12.84 -20.35 4.35
N TYR A 1049 -14.00 -20.36 5.01
CA TYR A 1049 -14.46 -19.21 5.80
C TYR A 1049 -13.74 -19.12 7.16
N PHE A 1050 -14.15 -19.93 8.15
CA PHE A 1050 -13.71 -19.70 9.53
C PHE A 1050 -13.14 -20.95 10.23
N ALA A 1051 -12.28 -20.72 11.21
CA ALA A 1051 -11.90 -21.68 12.24
C ALA A 1051 -11.48 -20.88 13.50
N MET A 1052 -12.44 -20.15 14.07
CA MET A 1052 -12.20 -19.09 15.06
C MET A 1052 -13.14 -19.20 16.26
N THR A 1053 -12.84 -18.47 17.34
CA THR A 1053 -13.76 -18.29 18.49
C THR A 1053 -13.82 -16.81 18.87
N ALA A 1054 -15.03 -16.21 18.91
CA ALA A 1054 -15.22 -14.79 19.20
C ALA A 1054 -16.24 -14.52 20.31
N ASP A 1055 -15.98 -13.47 21.10
CA ASP A 1055 -16.89 -13.00 22.15
C ASP A 1055 -18.15 -12.29 21.60
N SER A 1056 -19.14 -12.06 22.47
CA SER A 1056 -20.41 -11.40 22.15
C SER A 1056 -20.31 -9.89 21.90
N ALA A 1057 -19.09 -9.36 21.78
CA ALA A 1057 -18.81 -7.95 21.45
C ALA A 1057 -17.90 -7.82 20.21
N SER A 1058 -17.60 -8.95 19.54
CA SER A 1058 -17.07 -8.98 18.19
C SER A 1058 -18.22 -8.83 17.18
N PHE A 1059 -17.91 -8.43 15.95
CA PHE A 1059 -18.81 -8.49 14.79
C PHE A 1059 -18.05 -8.98 13.55
N VAL A 1060 -18.71 -9.78 12.71
CA VAL A 1060 -18.17 -10.16 11.39
C VAL A 1060 -19.24 -9.94 10.30
N SER A 1061 -18.92 -9.09 9.33
CA SER A 1061 -19.76 -8.82 8.16
C SER A 1061 -19.08 -9.31 6.88
N LEU A 1062 -19.81 -10.10 6.09
CA LEU A 1062 -19.38 -10.57 4.77
C LEU A 1062 -20.21 -9.84 3.72
N GLY A 1063 -19.66 -8.76 3.17
CA GLY A 1063 -20.24 -7.98 2.08
C GLY A 1063 -20.25 -8.82 0.80
N THR A 1064 -21.31 -9.63 0.65
CA THR A 1064 -21.40 -10.67 -0.38
C THR A 1064 -22.45 -10.31 -1.40
N TYR A 1065 -22.14 -10.55 -2.67
CA TYR A 1065 -23.07 -10.36 -3.78
C TYR A 1065 -24.24 -11.37 -3.69
N GLY A 1066 -25.47 -10.85 -3.60
CA GLY A 1066 -26.69 -11.59 -3.98
C GLY A 1066 -27.13 -12.77 -3.12
N SER A 1067 -27.51 -12.55 -1.85
CA SER A 1067 -28.39 -13.51 -1.13
C SER A 1067 -29.41 -12.91 -0.14
N ALA A 1068 -29.66 -11.59 -0.19
CA ALA A 1068 -30.68 -10.93 0.62
C ALA A 1068 -32.12 -11.22 0.11
N GLY A 1069 -32.51 -12.50 0.09
CA GLY A 1069 -33.80 -12.97 -0.42
C GLY A 1069 -33.89 -14.48 -0.68
N THR A 1070 -32.77 -15.21 -0.74
CA THR A 1070 -32.75 -16.63 -1.13
C THR A 1070 -33.22 -17.56 0.00
N GLN A 1071 -34.53 -17.80 0.05
CA GLN A 1071 -35.20 -18.60 1.07
C GLN A 1071 -34.61 -20.01 1.19
N THR A 1072 -33.95 -20.31 2.31
CA THR A 1072 -33.22 -21.57 2.50
C THR A 1072 -34.06 -22.60 3.28
N ALA A 1073 -34.16 -23.84 2.80
CA ALA A 1073 -34.94 -24.87 3.50
C ALA A 1073 -34.28 -25.28 4.83
N LEU A 1074 -35.03 -25.24 5.94
CA LEU A 1074 -34.66 -25.88 7.20
C LEU A 1074 -34.81 -27.39 7.07
N SER A 1075 -33.80 -28.13 7.49
CA SER A 1075 -33.80 -29.60 7.45
C SER A 1075 -34.43 -30.19 8.71
N THR A 1076 -35.10 -31.34 8.59
CA THR A 1076 -35.46 -32.18 9.75
C THR A 1076 -34.37 -33.19 10.11
N SER A 1077 -33.34 -33.32 9.28
CA SER A 1077 -32.15 -34.16 9.49
C SER A 1077 -30.93 -33.32 9.86
N GLN A 1078 -30.05 -33.86 10.71
CA GLN A 1078 -28.76 -33.26 11.02
C GLN A 1078 -27.73 -33.37 9.88
N ALA A 1079 -27.97 -34.21 8.86
CA ALA A 1079 -27.03 -34.40 7.77
C ALA A 1079 -26.90 -33.13 6.89
N LEU A 1080 -25.66 -32.69 6.63
CA LEU A 1080 -25.39 -31.53 5.76
C LEU A 1080 -25.96 -31.72 4.34
N SER A 1081 -25.89 -32.94 3.79
CA SER A 1081 -26.48 -33.27 2.47
C SER A 1081 -28.01 -33.08 2.41
N ALA A 1082 -28.70 -33.15 3.55
CA ALA A 1082 -30.14 -32.88 3.64
C ALA A 1082 -30.47 -31.38 3.82
N PHE A 1083 -29.46 -30.51 3.89
CA PHE A 1083 -29.62 -29.08 4.04
C PHE A 1083 -29.03 -28.35 2.82
N ASN A 1084 -29.87 -27.62 2.07
CA ASN A 1084 -29.44 -26.72 0.99
C ASN A 1084 -28.41 -27.34 0.01
N GLY A 1085 -28.66 -28.59 -0.43
CA GLY A 1085 -27.80 -29.32 -1.37
C GLY A 1085 -26.40 -29.66 -0.84
N GLY A 1086 -26.15 -29.58 0.46
CA GLY A 1086 -24.83 -29.74 1.06
C GLY A 1086 -24.09 -28.43 1.34
N ALA A 1087 -24.66 -27.27 1.01
CA ALA A 1087 -24.02 -25.97 1.17
C ALA A 1087 -24.54 -25.19 2.40
N PRO A 1088 -23.70 -24.82 3.39
CA PRO A 1088 -24.11 -23.95 4.49
C PRO A 1088 -24.39 -22.52 4.02
N THR A 1089 -25.16 -21.76 4.81
CA THR A 1089 -25.45 -20.35 4.51
C THR A 1089 -24.26 -19.45 4.79
N LEU A 1090 -24.07 -18.45 3.91
CA LEU A 1090 -22.94 -17.51 3.92
C LEU A 1090 -23.29 -16.11 4.47
N SER A 1091 -24.56 -15.87 4.85
CA SER A 1091 -25.01 -14.60 5.42
C SER A 1091 -25.12 -14.69 6.94
N ASN A 1092 -24.76 -13.62 7.66
CA ASN A 1092 -24.93 -13.51 9.11
C ASN A 1092 -26.41 -13.37 9.53
N MET A 1093 -27.29 -13.05 8.59
CA MET A 1093 -28.74 -13.08 8.75
C MET A 1093 -29.35 -13.61 7.46
N ASN A 1094 -30.05 -14.74 7.54
CA ASN A 1094 -30.71 -15.34 6.37
C ASN A 1094 -32.18 -15.67 6.68
N TRP A 1095 -33.00 -15.72 5.63
CA TRP A 1095 -34.38 -16.16 5.67
C TRP A 1095 -34.47 -17.65 5.33
N TYR A 1096 -35.00 -18.41 6.27
CA TYR A 1096 -35.18 -19.85 6.14
C TYR A 1096 -36.67 -20.21 6.04
N TYR A 1097 -37.00 -21.41 5.57
CA TYR A 1097 -38.36 -21.95 5.60
C TYR A 1097 -38.43 -23.44 5.97
N ALA A 1098 -39.44 -23.85 6.73
CA ALA A 1098 -39.76 -25.25 7.00
C ALA A 1098 -41.10 -25.62 6.35
N THR A 1099 -41.14 -26.71 5.58
CA THR A 1099 -42.42 -27.25 5.07
C THR A 1099 -43.02 -28.18 6.11
N VAL A 1100 -44.26 -27.93 6.50
CA VAL A 1100 -44.98 -28.69 7.54
C VAL A 1100 -45.53 -29.97 6.93
N THR A 1101 -44.85 -31.10 7.12
CA THR A 1101 -45.21 -32.40 6.49
C THR A 1101 -46.44 -33.06 7.11
N SER A 1102 -46.73 -32.78 8.38
CA SER A 1102 -47.92 -33.23 9.09
C SER A 1102 -48.46 -32.10 9.98
N ALA A 1103 -49.77 -32.07 10.22
CA ALA A 1103 -50.43 -31.05 11.03
C ALA A 1103 -49.70 -30.82 12.36
N TRP A 1104 -49.49 -29.57 12.72
CA TRP A 1104 -48.65 -29.16 13.84
C TRP A 1104 -49.53 -28.52 14.91
N PRO A 1105 -49.89 -29.23 15.99
CA PRO A 1105 -50.86 -28.76 17.00
C PRO A 1105 -50.44 -27.46 17.68
N ALA A 1106 -51.42 -26.72 18.20
CA ALA A 1106 -51.17 -25.59 19.10
C ALA A 1106 -50.35 -26.04 20.32
N GLY A 1107 -49.45 -25.19 20.80
CA GLY A 1107 -48.51 -25.47 21.88
C GLY A 1107 -47.31 -26.36 21.50
N ALA A 1108 -47.43 -27.21 20.46
CA ALA A 1108 -46.40 -28.18 20.13
C ALA A 1108 -45.12 -27.54 19.56
N LYS A 1109 -43.97 -28.12 19.91
CA LYS A 1109 -42.63 -27.72 19.47
C LYS A 1109 -42.13 -28.64 18.36
N ARG A 1110 -41.37 -28.10 17.41
CA ARG A 1110 -40.60 -28.85 16.40
C ARG A 1110 -39.20 -28.27 16.28
N THR A 1111 -38.20 -29.15 16.30
CA THR A 1111 -36.80 -28.78 16.09
C THR A 1111 -36.41 -29.06 14.66
N PHE A 1112 -35.75 -28.09 14.05
CA PHE A 1112 -35.17 -28.17 12.71
C PHE A 1112 -33.68 -27.84 12.79
N TYR A 1113 -32.96 -28.13 11.72
CA TYR A 1113 -31.53 -27.97 11.61
C TYR A 1113 -31.17 -27.04 10.44
N LEU A 1114 -30.12 -26.26 10.65
CA LEU A 1114 -29.51 -25.41 9.64
C LEU A 1114 -27.99 -25.50 9.73
N TYR A 1115 -27.32 -25.24 8.61
CA TYR A 1115 -25.89 -25.05 8.59
C TYR A 1115 -25.53 -23.63 8.16
N SER A 1116 -24.59 -23.00 8.85
CA SER A 1116 -24.03 -21.69 8.49
C SER A 1116 -22.54 -21.64 8.80
N VAL A 1117 -21.75 -20.97 7.95
CA VAL A 1117 -20.32 -20.76 8.21
C VAL A 1117 -20.11 -19.98 9.51
N PHE A 1118 -21.01 -19.08 9.87
CA PHE A 1118 -20.93 -18.28 11.10
C PHE A 1118 -21.04 -19.08 12.39
N MET A 1119 -21.58 -20.31 12.36
CA MET A 1119 -21.53 -21.17 13.56
C MET A 1119 -20.09 -21.60 13.87
N GLN A 1120 -19.20 -21.61 12.87
CA GLN A 1120 -17.78 -21.97 13.00
C GLN A 1120 -16.93 -20.87 13.67
N THR A 1121 -17.55 -19.79 14.18
CA THR A 1121 -16.87 -18.70 14.91
C THR A 1121 -17.01 -18.80 16.44
N GLY A 1122 -17.41 -19.95 16.97
CA GLY A 1122 -17.62 -20.16 18.41
C GLY A 1122 -18.87 -19.47 18.99
N VAL A 1123 -19.84 -19.16 18.13
CA VAL A 1123 -21.10 -18.47 18.50
C VAL A 1123 -21.87 -19.23 19.57
N THR A 1124 -22.35 -18.47 20.57
CA THR A 1124 -23.21 -18.94 21.65
C THR A 1124 -24.69 -18.63 21.36
N PRO A 1125 -25.65 -19.30 22.03
CA PRO A 1125 -27.07 -18.95 21.97
C PRO A 1125 -27.42 -17.48 22.26
N ALA A 1126 -26.57 -16.75 23.00
CA ALA A 1126 -26.79 -15.32 23.28
C ALA A 1126 -26.46 -14.39 22.09
N GLN A 1127 -25.62 -14.85 21.14
CA GLN A 1127 -25.28 -14.15 19.89
C GLN A 1127 -26.28 -14.47 18.77
N MET A 1128 -26.89 -15.67 18.78
CA MET A 1128 -27.92 -16.04 17.79
C MET A 1128 -29.27 -15.37 18.07
N ARG A 1129 -29.99 -14.93 17.04
CA ARG A 1129 -31.33 -14.32 17.18
C ARG A 1129 -32.28 -14.73 16.08
N CYS A 1130 -33.48 -15.20 16.45
CA CYS A 1130 -34.57 -15.40 15.50
C CYS A 1130 -35.23 -14.06 15.14
N GLN A 1131 -34.87 -13.53 13.96
CA GLN A 1131 -35.49 -12.37 13.33
C GLN A 1131 -36.86 -12.80 12.74
N TYR A 1132 -37.89 -12.72 13.57
CA TYR A 1132 -39.16 -13.40 13.32
C TYR A 1132 -40.04 -12.71 12.24
N ALA A 1133 -40.16 -13.33 11.07
CA ALA A 1133 -41.14 -12.98 10.04
C ALA A 1133 -42.58 -13.27 10.50
N ARG A 1134 -43.18 -12.30 11.19
CA ARG A 1134 -44.62 -12.31 11.54
C ARG A 1134 -45.53 -12.25 10.30
N TRP A 1135 -45.01 -11.81 9.16
CA TRP A 1135 -45.78 -11.52 7.94
C TRP A 1135 -46.30 -12.78 7.23
N SER A 1136 -45.57 -13.90 7.32
CA SER A 1136 -45.92 -15.14 6.61
C SER A 1136 -46.48 -16.23 7.53
N ASN A 1137 -46.28 -16.10 8.86
CA ASN A 1137 -46.44 -17.20 9.81
C ASN A 1137 -47.10 -16.71 11.10
N PRO A 1138 -48.42 -16.41 11.08
CA PRO A 1138 -49.12 -15.81 12.22
C PRO A 1138 -49.25 -16.79 13.42
N GLY A 1139 -48.16 -16.89 14.20
CA GLY A 1139 -48.12 -17.62 15.47
C GLY A 1139 -47.11 -18.77 15.57
N VAL A 1140 -46.14 -18.94 14.65
CA VAL A 1140 -45.03 -19.90 14.88
C VAL A 1140 -43.80 -19.18 15.40
N VAL A 1141 -43.61 -19.18 16.72
CA VAL A 1141 -42.52 -18.48 17.40
C VAL A 1141 -41.28 -19.37 17.53
N CYS A 1142 -40.10 -18.76 17.47
CA CYS A 1142 -38.84 -19.42 17.77
C CYS A 1142 -38.59 -19.41 19.28
N VAL A 1143 -38.33 -20.58 19.87
CA VAL A 1143 -38.25 -20.78 21.34
C VAL A 1143 -36.91 -21.34 21.83
N ALA A 1144 -36.05 -21.84 20.96
CA ALA A 1144 -34.64 -22.09 21.26
C ALA A 1144 -33.79 -22.05 19.99
N LEU A 1145 -32.54 -21.61 20.13
CA LEU A 1145 -31.47 -21.74 19.16
C LEU A 1145 -30.27 -22.35 19.88
N ASN A 1146 -29.79 -23.52 19.45
CA ASN A 1146 -28.62 -24.16 20.06
C ASN A 1146 -27.59 -24.50 18.98
N THR A 1147 -26.33 -24.15 19.21
CA THR A 1147 -25.22 -24.58 18.36
C THR A 1147 -24.92 -26.06 18.62
N LEU A 1148 -24.67 -26.82 17.55
CA LEU A 1148 -24.37 -28.25 17.58
C LEU A 1148 -23.05 -28.55 16.86
N ASN A 1149 -22.11 -27.58 16.89
CA ASN A 1149 -20.78 -27.69 16.28
C ASN A 1149 -19.97 -28.89 16.78
N SER A 1150 -20.24 -29.38 17.99
CA SER A 1150 -19.66 -30.59 18.58
C SER A 1150 -20.19 -31.89 17.96
N GLN A 1151 -21.29 -31.84 17.21
CA GLN A 1151 -21.87 -32.96 16.45
C GLN A 1151 -21.51 -32.87 14.97
N SER A 1152 -21.56 -31.67 14.38
CA SER A 1152 -21.16 -31.42 12.99
C SER A 1152 -20.78 -29.96 12.77
N ASN A 1153 -19.69 -29.71 12.05
CA ASN A 1153 -19.12 -28.36 11.92
C ASN A 1153 -20.04 -27.41 11.15
N GLY A 1154 -20.48 -26.32 11.79
CA GLY A 1154 -21.41 -25.36 11.21
C GLY A 1154 -22.88 -25.62 11.54
N LEU A 1155 -23.22 -26.73 12.22
CA LEU A 1155 -24.58 -27.14 12.53
C LEU A 1155 -25.18 -26.32 13.69
N ALA A 1156 -26.43 -25.89 13.52
CA ALA A 1156 -27.27 -25.41 14.61
C ALA A 1156 -28.67 -26.01 14.53
N SER A 1157 -29.35 -26.01 15.68
CA SER A 1157 -30.76 -26.37 15.80
C SER A 1157 -31.60 -25.12 16.10
N VAL A 1158 -32.75 -25.04 15.44
CA VAL A 1158 -33.81 -24.05 15.73
C VAL A 1158 -35.06 -24.79 16.16
N THR A 1159 -35.48 -24.57 17.40
CA THR A 1159 -36.75 -25.09 17.91
C THR A 1159 -37.80 -24.01 17.76
N LEU A 1160 -38.79 -24.31 16.93
CA LEU A 1160 -39.98 -23.50 16.71
C LEU A 1160 -41.15 -24.08 17.52
N GLN A 1161 -42.12 -23.24 17.90
CA GLN A 1161 -43.34 -23.61 18.59
C GLN A 1161 -44.54 -22.98 17.87
N ASN A 1162 -45.58 -23.78 17.61
CA ASN A 1162 -46.86 -23.22 17.23
C ASN A 1162 -47.53 -22.60 18.48
N ALA A 1163 -47.48 -21.28 18.60
CA ALA A 1163 -48.16 -20.48 19.60
C ALA A 1163 -49.45 -19.82 19.05
N SER A 1164 -49.95 -20.25 17.89
CA SER A 1164 -51.30 -19.91 17.43
C SER A 1164 -52.34 -20.81 18.10
N PRO A 1165 -53.60 -20.37 18.25
CA PRO A 1165 -54.69 -21.16 18.85
C PRO A 1165 -55.27 -22.21 17.89
N SER A 1166 -54.53 -22.65 16.87
CA SER A 1166 -54.99 -23.61 15.86
C SER A 1166 -53.81 -24.47 15.38
N PRO A 1167 -54.04 -25.70 14.88
CA PRO A 1167 -52.97 -26.43 14.21
C PRO A 1167 -52.50 -25.69 12.95
N VAL A 1168 -51.19 -25.64 12.72
CA VAL A 1168 -50.62 -25.25 11.42
C VAL A 1168 -50.78 -26.44 10.47
N ALA A 1169 -51.32 -26.20 9.28
CA ALA A 1169 -51.73 -27.26 8.35
C ALA A 1169 -50.54 -27.99 7.71
N ALA A 1170 -50.76 -29.24 7.30
CA ALA A 1170 -49.82 -29.93 6.43
C ALA A 1170 -49.71 -29.20 5.07
N GLY A 1171 -48.52 -29.22 4.46
CA GLY A 1171 -48.19 -28.47 3.24
C GLY A 1171 -47.79 -27.02 3.47
N GLN A 1172 -48.13 -26.40 4.61
CA GLN A 1172 -47.81 -25.00 4.87
C GLN A 1172 -46.30 -24.77 5.02
N ARG A 1173 -45.75 -23.72 4.39
CA ARG A 1173 -44.37 -23.27 4.60
C ARG A 1173 -44.31 -22.26 5.74
N ILE A 1174 -43.35 -22.45 6.65
CA ILE A 1174 -43.11 -21.60 7.82
C ILE A 1174 -41.74 -20.93 7.71
N TYR A 1175 -41.75 -19.62 7.47
CA TYR A 1175 -40.56 -18.79 7.29
C TYR A 1175 -40.00 -18.25 8.61
N VAL A 1176 -38.69 -18.25 8.77
CA VAL A 1176 -38.03 -17.67 9.95
C VAL A 1176 -36.70 -17.05 9.55
N GLY A 1177 -36.48 -15.80 9.93
CA GLY A 1177 -35.18 -15.15 9.81
C GLY A 1177 -34.34 -15.60 10.98
N ILE A 1178 -33.10 -16.01 10.73
CA ILE A 1178 -32.18 -16.41 11.80
C ILE A 1178 -30.88 -15.67 11.57
N GLN A 1179 -30.56 -14.80 12.52
CA GLN A 1179 -29.26 -14.17 12.66
C GLN A 1179 -28.33 -15.17 13.37
N VAL A 1180 -27.24 -15.47 12.68
CA VAL A 1180 -26.27 -16.52 12.96
C VAL A 1180 -24.89 -15.90 12.80
N GLY A 1181 -24.24 -15.54 13.90
CA GLY A 1181 -22.96 -14.83 13.87
C GLY A 1181 -22.75 -13.90 15.07
N PRO A 1182 -21.51 -13.46 15.31
CA PRO A 1182 -21.20 -12.32 16.15
C PRO A 1182 -21.52 -11.01 15.41
#